data_AF-A0A0Q6D7H9-F1
#
_entry.id   AF-A0A0Q6D7H9-F1
#
_cell.length_a   1.000
_cell.length_b   1.000
_cell.length_c   1.000
_cell.angle_alpha   90.00
_cell.angle_beta   90.00
_cell.angle_gamma   90.00
#
_symmetry.space_group_name_H-M   'P 1'
#
loop_
_entity.id
_entity.type
_entity.pdbx_description
1 polymer ?
#
loop_
_entity_poly.entity_id
_entity_poly.type
_entity_poly.pdbx_seq_one_letter_code
_entity_poly.pdbx_strand_id
1 'polypeptide(L)'
;MAIYHLSMKPIARSGGRSAVAAAAYRSAEMLVNERDGLVHDYRAKQGVEHAEIVLPDGVDAAWALNRSALWNAAEAAEKRKDARVAREFEVALPHELSGEQRIALVREFAQDLANRHGAAVDVAVHQPHSASDVRNIHAHILMTTRRVTEEGLGDKTFIERENKWLLSNDLPTSQMQLRDIRQSWEQTANAHLARAGLEIRIDHRSHAERGLEIEPTDHMGVHSTQMERRGLAVSRGRLEADAARRNADLIREKPEQVLTIITGEKSVFDRHDVARALHRYIDDDAQAFRNAFATVMASPALVELQPETADRATGEIALARYSTHEMVSLERGMADAAARMSEARSHGVDLRHVDRAMERQDAAIRQGSGDALAGLSLEQRRAIGHVTGSERMTVVVGYAGAGKSTMLAAAREAWEAQGYAVHGAALSGKAAEGLEESSGIASRTLASWEMSWQNDRRLLDRSAVFVIDEAGMVGSRQLARFVAEAEQQGAKIVLVGDHEQLQAIGAGAPFRAIAEQIGHAELSDIRRQREDWQREASVAFATHRTGEGLAAYQDHGAIHLADGQDEARAAIVRSYIADREAHPEASRVAMAHRRVDVQALNEGIRSALQDRDRLGRGEEGGERIFETINGPRAFAPDDRIVFLENNRELGVKNGMLGTVESVEPNAIQVRLDGKDWRADEARTVIVPVKDYQAVDHGYATTIHKNQGATVDRSFVLASGMMDRHLTYIAMTRHRDGVELHAARDAFIDKQAGPFGQAGQAGRLVEHGPAPYEHQAGNRGSYFVTLEGAGGERRTTWGVDLERAMAQAAPAIGATIGLVHEGSQTVRLLDGTEAQRHSWSVRDANELALAGLEARLSRSGAKETTLDYPRDFADRRGIAEAFGLRSDIELPRAEASRVEMPRQDLAIDRRQEARRDRQEPQPEHGRSAFDGLKLSRGAAVEGPARGPGPAETARELTRPAEVRQRGMFDGLRLPAPPVARPETIRAEQDRPIQRQADRLRPLSGFEQAVDRYARAHHAIERQMRDGLPVLEGQRQELHQAGLVLDQARPGAAALIVSAARHDPETARALTDLSGRERVGQIVAGMDRERAALADPNVRADRLIGCWQELHKERQALPGWRHEEARSKVEGQMRQIAGTIERDPQVESIVRDRAKELGIASPQPDRSIALQMERELSRGHGIGLER
;
A
#
# COMPACT_ATOMS: atom_id res chain seq x y z
N MET A 1 0.59 10.18 -5.06
CA MET A 1 0.02 9.23 -4.07
C MET A 1 1.14 8.81 -3.12
N ALA A 2 0.81 8.25 -1.97
CA ALA A 2 1.79 7.68 -1.05
C ALA A 2 2.66 6.63 -1.76
N ILE A 3 3.98 6.82 -1.69
CA ILE A 3 4.98 5.94 -2.30
C ILE A 3 5.91 5.38 -1.22
N TYR A 4 6.39 4.16 -1.42
CA TYR A 4 7.48 3.64 -0.61
C TYR A 4 8.83 4.14 -1.14
N HIS A 5 9.56 4.93 -0.35
CA HIS A 5 11.00 5.08 -0.51
C HIS A 5 11.69 4.96 0.84
N LEU A 6 12.74 4.14 0.89
CA LEU A 6 13.77 4.14 1.93
C LEU A 6 15.08 3.69 1.30
N SER A 7 16.10 4.55 1.35
CA SER A 7 17.48 4.18 1.00
C SER A 7 18.42 4.37 2.21
N MET A 8 19.50 3.59 2.28
CA MET A 8 20.47 3.61 3.38
C MET A 8 21.90 3.77 2.83
N LYS A 9 22.61 4.81 3.27
CA LYS A 9 23.90 5.26 2.70
C LYS A 9 24.94 5.47 3.81
N PRO A 10 26.20 5.01 3.66
CA PRO A 10 27.27 5.34 4.61
C PRO A 10 27.83 6.75 4.37
N ILE A 11 28.13 7.48 5.43
CA ILE A 11 29.00 8.67 5.39
C ILE A 11 30.41 8.21 5.79
N ALA A 12 31.36 8.28 4.86
CA ALA A 12 32.72 7.77 5.05
C ALA A 12 33.78 8.73 4.53
N ARG A 13 34.87 8.85 5.29
CA ARG A 13 35.99 9.78 5.03
C ARG A 13 36.72 9.51 3.70
N SER A 14 36.76 8.24 3.29
CA SER A 14 37.34 7.82 2.00
C SER A 14 36.61 8.39 0.78
N GLY A 15 35.37 8.86 0.94
CA GLY A 15 34.61 9.59 -0.08
C GLY A 15 34.62 11.11 0.11
N GLY A 16 35.58 11.68 0.85
CA GLY A 16 35.68 13.12 1.12
C GLY A 16 34.60 13.69 2.06
N ARG A 17 33.65 12.87 2.52
CA ARG A 17 32.52 13.30 3.34
C ARG A 17 32.89 13.44 4.82
N SER A 18 32.35 14.46 5.46
CA SER A 18 32.36 14.70 6.91
C SER A 18 30.95 14.54 7.47
N ALA A 19 30.82 14.02 8.69
CA ALA A 19 29.52 13.94 9.36
C ALA A 19 28.96 15.34 9.67
N VAL A 20 29.81 16.25 10.13
CA VAL A 20 29.47 17.65 10.45
C VAL A 20 28.96 18.38 9.20
N ALA A 21 29.64 18.21 8.06
CA ALA A 21 29.22 18.81 6.79
C ALA A 21 27.85 18.29 6.32
N ALA A 22 27.61 16.99 6.50
CA ALA A 22 26.36 16.35 6.09
C ALA A 22 25.17 16.76 6.97
N ALA A 23 25.40 16.94 8.28
CA ALA A 23 24.39 17.44 9.23
C ALA A 23 24.03 18.91 8.96
N ALA A 24 25.04 19.78 8.81
CA ALA A 24 24.85 21.20 8.48
C ALA A 24 24.05 21.39 7.18
N TYR A 25 24.36 20.61 6.14
CA TYR A 25 23.67 20.71 4.85
C TYR A 25 22.17 20.37 4.92
N ARG A 26 21.75 19.52 5.86
CA ARG A 26 20.37 19.05 6.01
C ARG A 26 19.56 19.94 6.93
N SER A 27 20.08 20.24 8.11
CA SER A 27 19.50 21.20 9.06
C SER A 27 19.47 22.65 8.54
N ALA A 28 20.24 22.97 7.49
CA ALA A 28 20.51 24.33 7.01
C ALA A 28 21.21 25.22 8.07
N GLU A 29 22.00 24.62 8.94
CA GLU A 29 22.75 25.32 10.00
C GLU A 29 24.16 25.75 9.56
N MET A 30 24.86 26.43 10.47
CA MET A 30 26.29 26.71 10.37
C MET A 30 27.04 25.92 11.44
N LEU A 31 27.77 24.87 11.04
CA LEU A 31 28.56 24.04 11.95
C LEU A 31 30.06 24.14 11.62
N VAL A 32 30.91 23.99 12.64
CA VAL A 32 32.37 23.96 12.48
C VAL A 32 32.86 22.53 12.69
N ASN A 33 33.67 22.03 11.76
CA ASN A 33 34.27 20.70 11.79
C ASN A 33 35.65 20.78 12.46
N GLU A 34 35.72 20.46 13.75
CA GLU A 34 36.90 20.60 14.61
C GLU A 34 38.11 19.76 14.13
N ARG A 35 37.84 18.69 13.37
CA ARG A 35 38.85 17.79 12.80
C ARG A 35 39.76 18.46 11.76
N ASP A 36 39.23 19.44 11.02
CA ASP A 36 39.93 20.10 9.90
C ASP A 36 39.74 21.63 9.84
N GLY A 37 39.01 22.20 10.79
CA GLY A 37 38.79 23.64 10.92
C GLY A 37 37.81 24.24 9.90
N LEU A 38 37.14 23.42 9.10
CA LEU A 38 36.23 23.91 8.07
C LEU A 38 34.88 24.36 8.66
N VAL A 39 34.43 25.55 8.25
CA VAL A 39 33.10 26.08 8.57
C VAL A 39 32.13 25.71 7.44
N HIS A 40 31.05 25.03 7.79
CA HIS A 40 30.00 24.59 6.88
C HIS A 40 28.74 25.41 7.12
N ASP A 41 28.60 26.56 6.45
CA ASP A 41 27.44 27.45 6.55
C ASP A 41 26.41 27.18 5.44
N TYR A 42 25.23 26.71 5.83
CA TYR A 42 24.10 26.45 4.93
C TYR A 42 22.84 27.24 5.27
N ARG A 43 22.93 28.30 6.10
CA ARG A 43 21.78 29.13 6.55
C ARG A 43 21.04 29.87 5.44
N ALA A 44 21.60 29.93 4.24
CA ALA A 44 20.93 30.44 3.03
C ALA A 44 20.03 29.40 2.32
N LYS A 45 19.99 28.14 2.79
CA LYS A 45 19.18 27.07 2.20
C LYS A 45 17.74 27.14 2.73
N GLN A 46 16.77 27.20 1.82
CA GLN A 46 15.34 27.15 2.13
C GLN A 46 14.78 25.72 1.95
N GLY A 47 13.54 25.48 2.40
CA GLY A 47 12.86 24.19 2.24
C GLY A 47 13.23 23.11 3.27
N VAL A 48 13.71 23.50 4.46
CA VAL A 48 13.67 22.65 5.66
C VAL A 48 12.34 22.95 6.35
N GLU A 49 11.51 21.93 6.58
CA GLU A 49 10.24 22.03 7.32
C GLU A 49 10.46 21.79 8.81
N HIS A 50 11.36 20.86 9.17
CA HIS A 50 11.66 20.49 10.54
C HIS A 50 13.07 19.90 10.66
N ALA A 51 13.74 20.09 11.81
CA ALA A 51 15.01 19.40 12.11
C ALA A 51 15.20 19.20 13.62
N GLU A 52 15.58 18.00 14.04
CA GLU A 52 15.71 17.62 15.46
C GLU A 52 16.76 16.51 15.66
N ILE A 53 17.23 16.33 16.90
CA ILE A 53 18.04 15.17 17.28
C ILE A 53 17.25 14.33 18.27
N VAL A 54 17.14 13.05 17.96
CA VAL A 54 16.49 12.00 18.73
C VAL A 54 17.56 11.13 19.38
N LEU A 55 17.41 10.84 20.67
CA LEU A 55 18.28 9.96 21.44
C LEU A 55 17.53 8.67 21.82
N PRO A 56 18.23 7.57 22.14
CA PRO A 56 17.58 6.39 22.67
C PRO A 56 16.92 6.70 24.01
N ASP A 57 15.75 6.11 24.25
CA ASP A 57 15.07 6.17 25.55
C ASP A 57 16.01 5.71 26.68
N GLY A 58 15.95 6.40 27.82
CA GLY A 58 16.80 6.19 28.99
C GLY A 58 18.23 6.76 28.90
N VAL A 59 18.66 7.38 27.79
CA VAL A 59 20.04 7.93 27.66
C VAL A 59 20.07 9.46 27.84
N ASP A 60 20.53 9.92 29.00
CA ASP A 60 20.67 11.36 29.32
C ASP A 60 21.97 11.98 28.75
N ALA A 61 22.09 11.95 27.42
CA ALA A 61 23.21 12.54 26.71
C ALA A 61 22.90 13.96 26.25
N ALA A 62 22.70 14.91 27.18
CA ALA A 62 22.41 16.31 26.85
C ALA A 62 23.44 16.96 25.91
N TRP A 63 24.71 16.50 25.94
CA TRP A 63 25.75 16.91 25.00
C TRP A 63 25.46 16.48 23.55
N ALA A 64 24.78 15.35 23.35
CA ALA A 64 24.45 14.77 22.04
C ALA A 64 23.25 15.47 21.37
N LEU A 65 22.41 16.17 22.13
CA LEU A 65 21.35 17.04 21.56
C LEU A 65 21.92 18.27 20.85
N ASN A 66 23.18 18.66 21.13
CA ASN A 66 23.86 19.69 20.37
C ASN A 66 24.45 19.11 19.08
N ARG A 67 23.88 19.46 17.92
CA ARG A 67 24.30 18.96 16.60
C ARG A 67 25.78 19.18 16.29
N SER A 68 26.38 20.27 16.76
CA SER A 68 27.81 20.53 16.57
C SER A 68 28.66 19.58 17.42
N ALA A 69 28.31 19.40 18.70
CA ALA A 69 29.03 18.49 19.58
C ALA A 69 28.88 17.02 19.15
N LEU A 70 27.66 16.59 18.79
CA LEU A 70 27.37 15.23 18.35
C LEU A 70 28.22 14.82 17.14
N TRP A 71 28.22 15.62 16.08
CA TRP A 71 28.90 15.24 14.84
C TRP A 71 30.41 15.46 14.88
N ASN A 72 30.92 16.37 15.72
CA ASN A 72 32.36 16.43 16.02
C ASN A 72 32.80 15.23 16.88
N ALA A 73 32.00 14.78 17.86
CA ALA A 73 32.28 13.56 18.61
C ALA A 73 32.25 12.30 17.70
N ALA A 74 31.30 12.22 16.76
CA ALA A 74 31.23 11.14 15.78
C ALA A 74 32.45 11.09 14.83
N GLU A 75 33.01 12.25 14.49
CA GLU A 75 34.31 12.33 13.81
C GLU A 75 35.46 11.91 14.76
N ALA A 76 35.57 12.48 15.96
CA ALA A 76 36.66 12.20 16.91
C ALA A 76 36.73 10.72 17.34
N ALA A 77 35.60 10.03 17.46
CA ALA A 77 35.53 8.63 17.86
C ALA A 77 36.14 7.64 16.86
N GLU A 78 36.32 8.04 15.60
CA GLU A 78 36.89 7.19 14.55
C GLU A 78 38.34 7.56 14.21
N LYS A 79 39.25 6.60 14.36
CA LYS A 79 40.71 6.82 14.23
C LYS A 79 41.30 6.54 12.84
N ARG A 80 40.52 5.98 11.90
CA ARG A 80 41.02 5.62 10.55
C ARG A 80 40.64 6.66 9.50
N LYS A 81 41.48 6.78 8.46
CA LYS A 81 41.25 7.65 7.28
C LYS A 81 40.15 7.16 6.33
N ASP A 82 39.75 5.89 6.43
CA ASP A 82 38.69 5.24 5.65
C ASP A 82 37.40 5.01 6.45
N ALA A 83 37.32 5.55 7.67
CA ALA A 83 36.25 5.25 8.61
C ALA A 83 34.86 5.73 8.15
N ARG A 84 33.83 4.99 8.59
CA ARG A 84 32.42 5.39 8.54
C ARG A 84 32.09 6.19 9.80
N VAL A 85 31.70 7.45 9.61
CA VAL A 85 31.49 8.43 10.68
C VAL A 85 30.00 8.62 11.01
N ALA A 86 29.13 8.41 10.02
CA ALA A 86 27.68 8.35 10.21
C ALA A 86 27.05 7.36 9.23
N ARG A 87 25.82 6.94 9.52
CA ARG A 87 24.89 6.38 8.54
C ARG A 87 23.86 7.44 8.16
N GLU A 88 23.31 7.33 6.97
CA GLU A 88 22.17 8.09 6.48
C GLU A 88 21.07 7.12 6.07
N PHE A 89 19.84 7.41 6.45
CA PHE A 89 18.62 6.92 5.84
C PHE A 89 17.92 8.10 5.16
N GLU A 90 17.24 7.84 4.04
CA GLU A 90 16.50 8.83 3.26
C GLU A 90 15.16 8.23 2.90
N VAL A 91 14.06 8.88 3.29
CA VAL A 91 12.69 8.36 3.21
C VAL A 91 11.74 9.37 2.55
N ALA A 92 10.82 8.88 1.71
CA ALA A 92 9.74 9.71 1.14
C ALA A 92 8.52 9.70 2.07
N LEU A 93 7.90 10.87 2.25
CA LEU A 93 6.81 11.10 3.19
C LEU A 93 5.49 11.19 2.40
N PRO A 94 4.43 10.45 2.80
CA PRO A 94 3.16 10.51 2.08
C PRO A 94 2.59 11.93 2.04
N HIS A 95 2.40 12.47 0.83
CA HIS A 95 1.90 13.82 0.62
C HIS A 95 0.43 14.01 1.07
N GLU A 96 -0.29 12.90 1.28
CA GLU A 96 -1.65 12.87 1.84
C GLU A 96 -1.69 13.17 3.35
N LEU A 97 -0.54 13.15 4.04
CA LEU A 97 -0.40 13.51 5.45
C LEU A 97 -0.06 15.00 5.60
N SER A 98 -0.59 15.66 6.64
CA SER A 98 -0.23 17.05 6.99
C SER A 98 1.24 17.19 7.40
N GLY A 99 1.78 18.42 7.45
CA GLY A 99 3.16 18.67 7.91
C GLY A 99 3.46 18.03 9.26
N GLU A 100 2.61 18.30 10.24
CA GLU A 100 2.68 17.72 11.59
C GLU A 100 2.61 16.18 11.58
N GLN A 101 1.72 15.60 10.77
CA GLN A 101 1.61 14.13 10.63
C GLN A 101 2.85 13.50 9.99
N ARG A 102 3.49 14.18 9.02
CA ARG A 102 4.74 13.74 8.41
C ARG A 102 5.93 13.87 9.36
N ILE A 103 5.98 14.93 10.17
CA ILE A 103 6.97 15.12 11.23
C ILE A 103 6.83 14.00 12.28
N ALA A 104 5.60 13.76 12.78
CA ALA A 104 5.34 12.70 13.75
C ALA A 104 5.68 11.29 13.21
N LEU A 105 5.40 11.02 11.93
CA LEU A 105 5.82 9.79 11.23
C LEU A 105 7.34 9.60 11.24
N VAL A 106 8.08 10.67 10.91
CA VAL A 106 9.55 10.61 10.89
C VAL A 106 10.15 10.55 12.29
N ARG A 107 9.53 11.17 13.30
CA ARG A 107 9.95 11.07 14.70
C ARG A 107 9.74 9.67 15.27
N GLU A 108 8.57 9.07 15.07
CA GLU A 108 8.27 7.69 15.49
C GLU A 108 9.27 6.68 14.88
N PHE A 109 9.64 6.87 13.62
CA PHE A 109 10.66 6.06 12.95
C PHE A 109 12.11 6.38 13.39
N ALA A 110 12.42 7.63 13.72
CA ALA A 110 13.73 8.02 14.26
C ALA A 110 13.95 7.46 15.68
N GLN A 111 12.90 7.45 16.52
CA GLN A 111 12.93 6.83 17.85
C GLN A 111 13.13 5.32 17.77
N ASP A 112 12.42 4.64 16.86
CA ASP A 112 12.61 3.21 16.57
C ASP A 112 14.08 2.89 16.17
N LEU A 113 14.70 3.72 15.32
CA LEU A 113 16.11 3.59 14.97
C LEU A 113 17.06 3.87 16.15
N ALA A 114 16.79 4.91 16.93
CA ALA A 114 17.60 5.28 18.09
C ALA A 114 17.60 4.17 19.15
N ASN A 115 16.40 3.71 19.54
CA ASN A 115 16.19 2.63 20.51
C ASN A 115 16.79 1.30 20.03
N ARG A 116 16.49 0.86 18.79
CA ARG A 116 16.96 -0.41 18.24
C ARG A 116 18.49 -0.54 18.20
N HIS A 117 19.20 0.58 18.05
CA HIS A 117 20.66 0.58 17.90
C HIS A 117 21.41 1.13 19.12
N GLY A 118 20.73 1.86 20.01
CA GLY A 118 21.32 2.62 21.11
C GLY A 118 22.09 3.86 20.63
N ALA A 119 21.69 4.44 19.49
CA ALA A 119 22.44 5.47 18.76
C ALA A 119 21.69 6.81 18.71
N ALA A 120 22.42 7.92 18.57
CA ALA A 120 21.82 9.23 18.32
C ALA A 120 21.43 9.38 16.85
N VAL A 121 20.29 10.01 16.59
CA VAL A 121 19.66 10.12 15.27
C VAL A 121 19.31 11.59 14.98
N ASP A 122 19.84 12.15 13.90
CA ASP A 122 19.64 13.55 13.50
C ASP A 122 18.76 13.64 12.26
N VAL A 123 17.61 14.29 12.41
CA VAL A 123 16.50 14.32 11.46
C VAL A 123 16.44 15.68 10.77
N ALA A 124 16.17 15.69 9.46
CA ALA A 124 15.73 16.88 8.73
C ALA A 124 14.65 16.53 7.71
N VAL A 125 13.48 17.16 7.84
CA VAL A 125 12.34 17.07 6.91
C VAL A 125 12.44 18.20 5.88
N HIS A 126 12.25 17.88 4.61
CA HIS A 126 12.34 18.81 3.49
C HIS A 126 11.04 18.88 2.68
N GLN A 127 10.60 20.11 2.40
CA GLN A 127 9.53 20.38 1.45
C GLN A 127 10.08 20.75 0.05
N PRO A 128 9.36 20.39 -1.02
CA PRO A 128 9.69 20.80 -2.38
C PRO A 128 9.57 22.33 -2.54
N HIS A 129 10.36 22.90 -3.43
CA HIS A 129 10.22 24.30 -3.83
C HIS A 129 9.09 24.46 -4.86
N SER A 130 8.62 25.69 -5.05
CA SER A 130 7.59 26.08 -6.04
C SER A 130 7.94 25.86 -7.54
N ALA A 131 9.05 25.18 -7.83
CA ALA A 131 9.50 24.78 -9.16
C ALA A 131 9.85 23.27 -9.24
N SER A 132 9.38 22.49 -8.28
CA SER A 132 9.49 21.02 -8.20
C SER A 132 8.12 20.45 -7.83
N ASP A 133 7.89 19.14 -8.03
CA ASP A 133 6.61 18.53 -7.67
C ASP A 133 6.30 18.75 -6.18
N VAL A 134 5.18 19.42 -5.90
CA VAL A 134 4.65 19.73 -4.57
C VAL A 134 4.42 18.48 -3.71
N ARG A 135 4.40 17.29 -4.32
CA ARG A 135 4.24 16.00 -3.65
C ARG A 135 5.55 15.42 -3.09
N ASN A 136 6.73 15.86 -3.52
CA ASN A 136 8.00 15.23 -3.14
C ASN A 136 8.55 15.70 -1.77
N ILE A 137 7.84 15.35 -0.71
CA ILE A 137 8.21 15.65 0.68
C ILE A 137 9.01 14.45 1.21
N HIS A 138 10.16 14.70 1.83
CA HIS A 138 11.11 13.64 2.20
C HIS A 138 11.90 14.03 3.45
N ALA A 139 12.50 13.06 4.13
CA ALA A 139 13.42 13.31 5.24
C ALA A 139 14.76 12.61 5.05
N HIS A 140 15.83 13.30 5.44
CA HIS A 140 17.12 12.68 5.71
C HIS A 140 17.25 12.44 7.21
N ILE A 141 17.76 11.27 7.57
CA ILE A 141 17.91 10.79 8.94
C ILE A 141 19.35 10.28 9.08
N LEU A 142 20.23 11.04 9.73
CA LEU A 142 21.58 10.55 10.06
C LEU A 142 21.51 9.72 11.35
N MET A 143 22.39 8.75 11.50
CA MET A 143 22.56 7.97 12.73
C MET A 143 24.05 7.77 13.04
N THR A 144 24.44 7.84 14.31
CA THR A 144 25.83 7.58 14.72
C THR A 144 26.24 6.12 14.47
N THR A 145 27.48 5.87 14.06
CA THR A 145 28.02 4.50 13.89
C THR A 145 28.37 3.80 15.21
N ARG A 146 28.12 4.49 16.33
CA ARG A 146 28.39 4.11 17.71
C ARG A 146 27.19 4.41 18.58
N ARG A 147 27.07 3.67 19.67
CA ARG A 147 26.11 3.96 20.73
C ARG A 147 26.43 5.27 21.44
N VAL A 148 25.39 5.98 21.83
CA VAL A 148 25.49 7.20 22.64
C VAL A 148 25.36 6.83 24.13
N THR A 149 26.14 7.48 24.98
CA THR A 149 26.07 7.39 26.45
C THR A 149 26.22 8.79 27.04
N GLU A 150 25.91 8.93 28.34
CA GLU A 150 26.07 10.19 29.09
C GLU A 150 27.50 10.76 28.95
N GLU A 151 28.52 9.89 28.95
CA GLU A 151 29.94 10.26 28.84
C GLU A 151 30.46 10.46 27.40
N GLY A 152 29.76 9.99 26.36
CA GLY A 152 30.26 10.10 24.97
C GLY A 152 29.75 9.05 23.99
N LEU A 153 30.55 8.74 22.96
CA LEU A 153 30.25 7.67 21.98
C LEU A 153 30.99 6.38 22.33
N GLY A 154 30.23 5.37 22.75
CA GLY A 154 30.73 4.07 23.15
C GLY A 154 30.93 3.10 21.99
N ASP A 155 30.38 1.90 22.16
CA ASP A 155 30.63 0.74 21.31
C ASP A 155 29.95 0.86 19.93
N LYS A 156 30.49 0.19 18.90
CA LYS A 156 29.89 0.22 17.55
C LYS A 156 28.55 -0.51 17.52
N THR A 157 27.55 0.13 16.89
CA THR A 157 26.19 -0.41 16.71
C THR A 157 26.22 -1.72 15.93
N PHE A 158 25.25 -2.62 16.17
CA PHE A 158 25.26 -3.95 15.55
C PHE A 158 25.20 -3.91 14.02
N ILE A 159 24.51 -2.93 13.42
CA ILE A 159 24.43 -2.76 11.97
C ILE A 159 25.79 -2.41 11.31
N GLU A 160 26.73 -1.83 12.07
CA GLU A 160 28.11 -1.52 11.65
C GLU A 160 29.15 -2.58 12.05
N ARG A 161 28.73 -3.70 12.67
CA ARG A 161 29.60 -4.87 12.90
C ARG A 161 29.75 -5.69 11.62
N GLU A 162 30.75 -6.58 11.58
CA GLU A 162 30.94 -7.50 10.47
C GLU A 162 29.95 -8.68 10.55
N ASN A 163 29.33 -9.06 9.42
CA ASN A 163 28.36 -10.16 9.35
C ASN A 163 28.88 -11.48 9.95
N LYS A 164 30.19 -11.77 9.84
CA LYS A 164 30.80 -12.96 10.45
C LYS A 164 30.69 -12.96 11.99
N TRP A 165 30.85 -11.79 12.61
CA TRP A 165 30.72 -11.63 14.06
C TRP A 165 29.24 -11.63 14.50
N LEU A 166 28.34 -11.06 13.70
CA LEU A 166 26.89 -11.12 13.99
C LEU A 166 26.40 -12.58 14.01
N LEU A 167 26.71 -13.35 12.95
CA LEU A 167 26.33 -14.76 12.84
C LEU A 167 26.97 -15.65 13.92
N SER A 168 28.17 -15.32 14.43
CA SER A 168 28.81 -16.09 15.51
C SER A 168 28.26 -15.77 16.91
N ASN A 169 27.26 -14.89 17.02
CA ASN A 169 26.57 -14.53 18.26
C ASN A 169 25.03 -14.65 18.08
N ASP A 170 24.57 -15.44 17.11
CA ASP A 170 23.15 -15.62 16.74
C ASP A 170 22.39 -14.32 16.40
N LEU A 171 23.10 -13.27 15.99
CA LEU A 171 22.53 -11.97 15.61
C LEU A 171 22.26 -11.86 14.10
N PRO A 172 21.19 -11.16 13.68
CA PRO A 172 20.88 -10.95 12.26
C PRO A 172 21.96 -10.13 11.55
N THR A 173 22.25 -10.48 10.30
CA THR A 173 23.21 -9.76 9.44
C THR A 173 22.77 -8.31 9.18
N SER A 174 23.69 -7.42 8.76
CA SER A 174 23.32 -6.04 8.38
C SER A 174 22.33 -5.96 7.21
N GLN A 175 22.20 -7.02 6.39
CA GLN A 175 21.18 -7.11 5.34
C GLN A 175 19.80 -7.48 5.89
N MET A 176 19.74 -8.40 6.87
CA MET A 176 18.49 -8.71 7.59
C MET A 176 18.01 -7.48 8.36
N GLN A 177 18.89 -6.86 9.15
CA GLN A 177 18.59 -5.60 9.86
C GLN A 177 18.07 -4.50 8.93
N LEU A 178 18.63 -4.36 7.71
CA LEU A 178 18.10 -3.41 6.71
C LEU A 178 16.68 -3.79 6.23
N ARG A 179 16.38 -5.07 6.01
CA ARG A 179 15.03 -5.50 5.63
C ARG A 179 14.03 -5.22 6.77
N ASP A 180 14.44 -5.48 8.01
CA ASP A 180 13.60 -5.26 9.19
C ASP A 180 13.35 -3.76 9.42
N ILE A 181 14.34 -2.89 9.19
CA ILE A 181 14.20 -1.42 9.17
C ILE A 181 13.24 -0.96 8.05
N ARG A 182 13.33 -1.55 6.85
CA ARG A 182 12.40 -1.28 5.74
C ARG A 182 10.96 -1.67 6.09
N GLN A 183 10.78 -2.83 6.72
CA GLN A 183 9.48 -3.30 7.19
C GLN A 183 8.92 -2.39 8.29
N SER A 184 9.75 -1.93 9.23
CA SER A 184 9.36 -0.94 10.24
C SER A 184 8.85 0.35 9.58
N TRP A 185 9.58 0.91 8.62
CA TRP A 185 9.15 2.12 7.91
C TRP A 185 7.79 1.97 7.23
N GLU A 186 7.54 0.84 6.56
CA GLU A 186 6.22 0.55 5.98
C GLU A 186 5.14 0.45 7.05
N GLN A 187 5.37 -0.28 8.14
CA GLN A 187 4.40 -0.45 9.22
C GLN A 187 4.06 0.89 9.87
N THR A 188 5.06 1.72 10.17
CA THR A 188 4.87 3.07 10.74
C THR A 188 4.13 3.99 9.76
N ALA A 189 4.53 4.03 8.48
CA ALA A 189 3.86 4.85 7.47
C ALA A 189 2.42 4.40 7.16
N ASN A 190 2.18 3.09 7.04
CA ASN A 190 0.84 2.51 6.86
C ASN A 190 -0.05 2.75 8.08
N ALA A 191 0.53 2.68 9.28
CA ALA A 191 -0.17 3.08 10.49
C ALA A 191 -0.53 4.58 10.41
N HIS A 192 0.41 5.48 10.10
CA HIS A 192 0.13 6.92 9.97
C HIS A 192 -0.94 7.24 8.91
N LEU A 193 -0.92 6.58 7.75
CA LEU A 193 -1.95 6.70 6.72
C LEU A 193 -3.33 6.25 7.22
N ALA A 194 -3.42 5.08 7.86
CA ALA A 194 -4.66 4.61 8.49
C ALA A 194 -5.13 5.54 9.64
N ARG A 195 -4.18 6.10 10.39
CA ARG A 195 -4.39 7.04 11.51
C ARG A 195 -4.88 8.41 11.02
N ALA A 196 -4.63 8.78 9.76
CA ALA A 196 -5.23 9.90 9.05
C ALA A 196 -6.61 9.58 8.40
N GLY A 197 -7.08 8.33 8.47
CA GLY A 197 -8.35 7.90 7.88
C GLY A 197 -8.26 7.58 6.37
N LEU A 198 -7.06 7.33 5.86
CA LEU A 198 -6.80 6.99 4.46
C LEU A 198 -6.73 5.46 4.29
N GLU A 199 -7.30 4.93 3.22
CA GLU A 199 -7.18 3.51 2.85
C GLU A 199 -5.85 3.17 2.15
N ILE A 200 -5.14 4.18 1.62
CA ILE A 200 -3.91 4.03 0.85
C ILE A 200 -2.81 3.38 1.72
N ARG A 201 -2.08 2.42 1.14
CA ARG A 201 -0.95 1.74 1.77
C ARG A 201 0.29 1.77 0.88
N ILE A 202 1.46 1.63 1.50
CA ILE A 202 2.76 1.40 0.88
C ILE A 202 3.25 -0.02 1.24
N ASP A 203 4.28 -0.54 0.55
CA ASP A 203 4.83 -1.89 0.74
C ASP A 203 6.37 -1.81 0.72
N HIS A 204 7.04 -2.34 1.75
CA HIS A 204 8.50 -2.26 1.88
C HIS A 204 9.27 -3.16 0.92
N ARG A 205 8.61 -4.18 0.39
CA ARG A 205 9.23 -5.15 -0.52
C ARG A 205 9.54 -4.47 -1.84
N SER A 206 10.75 -4.69 -2.34
CA SER A 206 11.12 -4.26 -3.68
C SER A 206 10.14 -4.82 -4.72
N HIS A 207 10.06 -4.19 -5.90
CA HIS A 207 9.25 -4.72 -6.98
C HIS A 207 9.61 -6.19 -7.27
N ALA A 208 10.90 -6.53 -7.34
CA ALA A 208 11.36 -7.93 -7.48
C ALA A 208 10.83 -8.88 -6.37
N GLU A 209 10.87 -8.50 -5.10
CA GLU A 209 10.32 -9.30 -3.98
C GLU A 209 8.78 -9.42 -4.00
N ARG A 210 8.10 -8.58 -4.79
CA ARG A 210 6.66 -8.61 -5.06
C ARG A 210 6.31 -9.37 -6.35
N GLY A 211 7.30 -9.93 -7.06
CA GLY A 211 7.12 -10.52 -8.39
C GLY A 211 6.96 -9.49 -9.52
N LEU A 212 7.25 -8.22 -9.23
CA LEU A 212 7.09 -7.10 -10.15
C LEU A 212 8.41 -6.75 -10.86
N GLU A 213 8.34 -6.61 -12.17
CA GLU A 213 9.40 -6.14 -13.06
C GLU A 213 9.32 -4.63 -13.34
N ILE A 214 8.19 -3.98 -12.99
CA ILE A 214 8.01 -2.52 -13.08
C ILE A 214 9.16 -1.81 -12.37
N GLU A 215 9.78 -0.85 -13.06
CA GLU A 215 10.80 0.00 -12.47
C GLU A 215 10.15 1.04 -11.54
N PRO A 216 10.71 1.30 -10.34
CA PRO A 216 10.28 2.43 -9.54
C PRO A 216 10.49 3.73 -10.33
N THR A 217 9.46 4.55 -10.47
CA THR A 217 9.60 5.93 -10.93
C THR A 217 10.29 6.74 -9.82
N ASP A 218 11.52 7.19 -10.07
CA ASP A 218 12.25 8.06 -9.14
C ASP A 218 11.50 9.38 -8.96
N HIS A 219 11.35 9.85 -7.72
CA HIS A 219 10.64 11.10 -7.41
C HIS A 219 11.63 12.28 -7.37
N MET A 220 11.32 13.34 -8.14
CA MET A 220 12.10 14.57 -8.38
C MET A 220 12.81 15.22 -7.16
N GLY A 221 13.96 14.66 -6.75
CA GLY A 221 14.74 15.13 -5.59
C GLY A 221 15.51 16.43 -5.87
N VAL A 222 15.47 17.37 -4.92
CA VAL A 222 15.86 18.81 -5.04
C VAL A 222 17.24 19.09 -5.66
N HIS A 223 18.15 18.10 -5.65
CA HIS A 223 19.42 18.15 -6.37
C HIS A 223 19.29 18.30 -7.91
N SER A 224 18.14 17.98 -8.52
CA SER A 224 17.88 18.28 -9.94
C SER A 224 17.65 19.78 -10.15
N THR A 225 16.65 20.35 -9.47
CA THR A 225 16.19 21.75 -9.64
C THR A 225 17.27 22.78 -9.29
N GLN A 226 18.20 22.47 -8.38
CA GLN A 226 19.33 23.36 -8.08
C GLN A 226 20.42 23.37 -9.19
N MET A 227 20.57 22.31 -10.00
CA MET A 227 21.52 22.31 -11.12
C MET A 227 21.00 23.09 -12.33
N GLU A 228 19.70 23.03 -12.62
CA GLU A 228 19.06 23.88 -13.64
C GLU A 228 19.24 25.37 -13.32
N ARG A 229 18.99 25.78 -12.06
CA ARG A 229 19.22 27.17 -11.59
C ARG A 229 20.68 27.61 -11.63
N ARG A 230 21.65 26.71 -11.86
CA ARG A 230 23.08 27.01 -12.05
C ARG A 230 23.55 26.88 -13.50
N GLY A 231 22.67 26.56 -14.45
CA GLY A 231 23.01 26.42 -15.86
C GLY A 231 23.88 25.19 -16.21
N LEU A 232 24.05 24.26 -15.26
CA LEU A 232 24.82 23.02 -15.46
C LEU A 232 23.89 21.89 -15.90
N ALA A 233 23.77 21.70 -17.21
CA ALA A 233 22.89 20.71 -17.81
C ALA A 233 23.30 19.26 -17.46
N VAL A 234 22.53 18.62 -16.57
CA VAL A 234 22.58 17.17 -16.28
C VAL A 234 21.15 16.65 -16.28
N SER A 235 20.78 15.85 -17.29
CA SER A 235 19.38 15.53 -17.59
C SER A 235 18.80 14.40 -16.73
N ARG A 236 18.30 14.69 -15.53
CA ARG A 236 17.51 13.74 -14.72
C ARG A 236 16.07 13.56 -15.21
N GLY A 237 15.41 14.64 -15.66
CA GLY A 237 14.09 14.55 -16.32
C GLY A 237 14.05 13.77 -17.63
N ARG A 238 15.20 13.28 -18.14
CA ARG A 238 15.22 12.19 -19.13
C ARG A 238 15.01 10.83 -18.47
N LEU A 239 15.76 10.52 -17.40
CA LEU A 239 15.74 9.20 -16.74
C LEU A 239 14.36 8.85 -16.16
N GLU A 240 13.65 9.83 -15.61
CA GLU A 240 12.29 9.66 -15.06
C GLU A 240 11.29 9.38 -16.19
N ALA A 241 11.25 10.22 -17.22
CA ALA A 241 10.43 9.98 -18.43
C ALA A 241 10.85 8.71 -19.19
N ASP A 242 12.12 8.30 -19.12
CA ASP A 242 12.61 7.03 -19.67
C ASP A 242 12.15 5.84 -18.81
N ALA A 243 12.02 5.99 -17.49
CA ALA A 243 11.48 4.97 -16.59
C ALA A 243 9.95 4.84 -16.74
N ALA A 244 9.22 5.95 -16.80
CA ALA A 244 7.78 5.94 -17.10
C ALA A 244 7.49 5.38 -18.50
N ARG A 245 8.35 5.64 -19.50
CA ARG A 245 8.29 4.98 -20.82
C ARG A 245 8.63 3.49 -20.75
N ARG A 246 9.72 3.09 -20.08
CA ARG A 246 10.02 1.65 -19.86
C ARG A 246 8.90 0.94 -19.13
N ASN A 247 8.23 1.59 -18.18
CA ASN A 247 7.03 1.07 -17.52
C ASN A 247 5.84 0.97 -18.47
N ALA A 248 5.56 2.00 -19.28
CA ALA A 248 4.48 1.97 -20.27
C ALA A 248 4.74 0.99 -21.44
N ASP A 249 6.00 0.65 -21.71
CA ASP A 249 6.44 -0.40 -22.63
C ASP A 249 6.32 -1.79 -21.97
N LEU A 250 6.87 -1.95 -20.76
CA LEU A 250 6.77 -3.19 -19.98
C LEU A 250 5.31 -3.57 -19.67
N ILE A 251 4.45 -2.62 -19.32
CA ILE A 251 3.02 -2.86 -19.07
C ILE A 251 2.29 -3.24 -20.38
N ARG A 252 2.85 -2.89 -21.54
CA ARG A 252 2.35 -3.32 -22.85
C ARG A 252 2.79 -4.74 -23.21
N GLU A 253 3.97 -5.15 -22.74
CA GLU A 253 4.49 -6.52 -22.90
C GLU A 253 3.98 -7.50 -21.83
N LYS A 254 3.73 -6.99 -20.61
CA LYS A 254 3.43 -7.71 -19.37
C LYS A 254 2.35 -6.97 -18.52
N PRO A 255 1.11 -6.85 -19.01
CA PRO A 255 0.03 -6.16 -18.29
C PRO A 255 -0.32 -6.75 -16.91
N GLU A 256 -0.02 -8.03 -16.68
CA GLU A 256 -0.20 -8.72 -15.39
C GLU A 256 0.55 -8.06 -14.22
N GLN A 257 1.58 -7.27 -14.51
CA GLN A 257 2.31 -6.45 -13.54
C GLN A 257 1.39 -5.47 -12.79
N VAL A 258 0.50 -4.80 -13.51
CA VAL A 258 -0.50 -3.88 -12.93
C VAL A 258 -1.55 -4.66 -12.14
N LEU A 259 -1.99 -5.80 -12.66
CA LEU A 259 -2.98 -6.66 -12.01
C LEU A 259 -2.46 -7.26 -10.70
N THR A 260 -1.15 -7.53 -10.61
CA THR A 260 -0.47 -8.01 -9.40
C THR A 260 -0.42 -6.94 -8.31
N ILE A 261 -0.30 -5.66 -8.70
CA ILE A 261 -0.39 -4.53 -7.75
C ILE A 261 -1.81 -4.41 -7.18
N ILE A 262 -2.83 -4.46 -8.04
CA ILE A 262 -4.24 -4.35 -7.62
C ILE A 262 -4.62 -5.55 -6.73
N THR A 263 -4.22 -6.77 -7.12
CA THR A 263 -4.51 -8.01 -6.37
C THR A 263 -3.64 -8.24 -5.13
N GLY A 264 -2.86 -7.25 -4.72
CA GLY A 264 -2.38 -7.12 -3.34
C GLY A 264 -3.44 -6.52 -2.40
N GLU A 265 -4.20 -5.54 -2.90
CA GLU A 265 -5.13 -4.69 -2.13
C GLU A 265 -6.59 -5.23 -2.18
N LYS A 266 -7.03 -5.70 -3.36
CA LYS A 266 -8.42 -6.13 -3.67
C LYS A 266 -8.46 -7.49 -4.39
N SER A 267 -9.45 -8.34 -4.11
CA SER A 267 -9.64 -9.60 -4.86
C SER A 267 -10.45 -9.37 -6.14
N VAL A 268 -11.56 -8.63 -6.00
CA VAL A 268 -12.37 -8.10 -7.10
C VAL A 268 -12.18 -6.58 -7.19
N PHE A 269 -12.09 -6.05 -8.41
CA PHE A 269 -11.80 -4.65 -8.68
C PHE A 269 -12.51 -4.17 -9.96
N ASP A 270 -12.52 -2.86 -10.19
CA ASP A 270 -13.20 -2.24 -11.33
C ASP A 270 -12.23 -1.54 -12.30
N ARG A 271 -12.78 -0.84 -13.30
CA ARG A 271 -12.00 -0.09 -14.29
C ARG A 271 -11.34 1.17 -13.71
N HIS A 272 -11.87 1.74 -12.63
CA HIS A 272 -11.27 2.89 -11.95
C HIS A 272 -10.05 2.45 -11.11
N ASP A 273 -10.07 1.27 -10.50
CA ASP A 273 -8.90 0.67 -9.85
C ASP A 273 -7.74 0.46 -10.83
N VAL A 274 -8.02 -0.07 -12.04
CA VAL A 274 -7.02 -0.23 -13.10
C VAL A 274 -6.44 1.12 -13.53
N ALA A 275 -7.29 2.12 -13.77
CA ALA A 275 -6.85 3.48 -14.12
C ALA A 275 -5.99 4.11 -13.01
N ARG A 276 -6.42 4.00 -11.74
CA ARG A 276 -5.73 4.49 -10.55
C ARG A 276 -4.40 3.77 -10.31
N ALA A 277 -4.30 2.48 -10.63
CA ALA A 277 -3.05 1.74 -10.57
C ALA A 277 -2.06 2.19 -11.65
N LEU A 278 -2.50 2.36 -12.89
CA LEU A 278 -1.67 2.83 -14.01
C LEU A 278 -1.11 4.24 -13.79
N HIS A 279 -1.93 5.16 -13.28
CA HIS A 279 -1.54 6.55 -12.98
C HIS A 279 -0.55 6.68 -11.80
N ARG A 280 -0.15 5.56 -11.15
CA ARG A 280 1.01 5.52 -10.22
C ARG A 280 2.36 5.32 -10.92
N TYR A 281 2.40 4.86 -12.18
CA TYR A 281 3.63 4.39 -12.85
C TYR A 281 3.84 4.91 -14.29
N ILE A 282 2.88 5.66 -14.83
CA ILE A 282 2.91 6.25 -16.18
C ILE A 282 2.61 7.75 -16.05
N ASP A 283 3.43 8.59 -16.71
CA ASP A 283 3.30 10.04 -16.76
C ASP A 283 2.00 10.50 -17.46
N ASP A 284 1.70 11.80 -17.41
CA ASP A 284 0.53 12.46 -18.03
C ASP A 284 0.47 12.42 -19.59
N ASP A 285 1.24 11.55 -20.26
CA ASP A 285 0.95 11.22 -21.66
C ASP A 285 -0.34 10.40 -21.74
N ALA A 286 -1.43 11.13 -21.99
CA ALA A 286 -2.75 10.57 -22.19
C ALA A 286 -2.82 9.50 -23.30
N GLN A 287 -1.87 9.43 -24.26
CA GLN A 287 -1.83 8.35 -25.24
C GLN A 287 -1.13 7.09 -24.71
N ALA A 288 0.04 7.20 -24.07
CA ALA A 288 0.66 6.08 -23.36
C ALA A 288 -0.29 5.48 -22.32
N PHE A 289 -0.96 6.33 -21.53
CA PHE A 289 -1.96 5.90 -20.55
C PHE A 289 -3.14 5.16 -21.20
N ARG A 290 -3.76 5.72 -22.27
CA ARG A 290 -4.85 5.04 -23.00
C ARG A 290 -4.41 3.70 -23.57
N ASN A 291 -3.21 3.62 -24.13
CA ASN A 291 -2.66 2.40 -24.70
C ASN A 291 -2.43 1.33 -23.61
N ALA A 292 -1.74 1.68 -22.52
CA ALA A 292 -1.48 0.77 -21.40
C ALA A 292 -2.77 0.31 -20.72
N PHE A 293 -3.75 1.20 -20.54
CA PHE A 293 -5.08 0.85 -20.05
C PHE A 293 -5.77 -0.17 -20.96
N ALA A 294 -5.76 0.06 -22.28
CA ALA A 294 -6.32 -0.90 -23.23
C ALA A 294 -5.60 -2.26 -23.20
N THR A 295 -4.27 -2.28 -23.06
CA THR A 295 -3.51 -3.53 -22.95
C THR A 295 -3.78 -4.28 -21.64
N VAL A 296 -3.93 -3.58 -20.51
CA VAL A 296 -4.31 -4.22 -19.24
C VAL A 296 -5.73 -4.79 -19.29
N MET A 297 -6.70 -4.04 -19.85
CA MET A 297 -8.07 -4.53 -20.04
C MET A 297 -8.17 -5.67 -21.07
N ALA A 298 -7.21 -5.81 -21.98
CA ALA A 298 -7.11 -6.90 -22.96
C ALA A 298 -6.19 -8.06 -22.49
N SER A 299 -5.70 -8.03 -21.26
CA SER A 299 -4.77 -9.03 -20.74
C SER A 299 -5.42 -10.41 -20.61
N PRO A 300 -4.79 -11.50 -21.10
CA PRO A 300 -5.28 -12.86 -20.88
C PRO A 300 -5.15 -13.34 -19.43
N ALA A 301 -4.52 -12.55 -18.54
CA ALA A 301 -4.52 -12.79 -17.10
C ALA A 301 -5.73 -12.18 -16.37
N LEU A 302 -6.46 -11.26 -17.02
CA LEU A 302 -7.66 -10.61 -16.50
C LEU A 302 -8.90 -11.50 -16.72
N VAL A 303 -9.79 -11.55 -15.73
CA VAL A 303 -11.06 -12.27 -15.78
C VAL A 303 -12.18 -11.27 -15.48
N GLU A 304 -13.12 -11.09 -16.41
CA GLU A 304 -14.36 -10.36 -16.15
C GLU A 304 -15.38 -11.30 -15.50
N LEU A 305 -15.61 -11.12 -14.20
CA LEU A 305 -16.55 -11.89 -13.40
C LEU A 305 -18.00 -11.51 -13.74
N GLN A 306 -18.26 -10.20 -13.82
CA GLN A 306 -19.58 -9.63 -14.09
C GLN A 306 -19.46 -8.49 -15.12
N PRO A 307 -20.28 -8.47 -16.19
CA PRO A 307 -20.34 -7.33 -17.11
C PRO A 307 -20.97 -6.10 -16.45
N GLU A 308 -20.78 -4.94 -17.07
CA GLU A 308 -21.56 -3.74 -16.73
C GLU A 308 -23.03 -3.98 -17.09
N THR A 309 -23.94 -3.78 -16.15
CA THR A 309 -25.38 -3.95 -16.38
C THR A 309 -26.17 -2.77 -15.83
N ALA A 310 -27.21 -2.36 -16.55
CA ALA A 310 -28.15 -1.34 -16.11
C ALA A 310 -29.46 -2.00 -15.67
N ASP A 311 -29.84 -1.79 -14.42
CA ASP A 311 -31.15 -2.20 -13.91
C ASP A 311 -32.24 -1.39 -14.64
N ARG A 312 -33.21 -2.10 -15.22
CA ARG A 312 -34.28 -1.48 -16.04
C ARG A 312 -35.44 -0.92 -15.21
N ALA A 313 -35.49 -1.20 -13.92
CA ALA A 313 -36.48 -0.72 -12.97
C ALA A 313 -35.96 0.44 -12.12
N THR A 314 -34.70 0.39 -11.64
CA THR A 314 -34.10 1.49 -10.85
C THR A 314 -33.34 2.50 -11.70
N GLY A 315 -32.80 2.08 -12.85
CA GLY A 315 -31.88 2.89 -13.67
C GLY A 315 -30.43 2.89 -13.17
N GLU A 316 -30.12 2.14 -12.12
CA GLU A 316 -28.76 2.05 -11.57
C GLU A 316 -27.84 1.21 -12.46
N ILE A 317 -26.57 1.61 -12.54
CA ILE A 317 -25.54 0.92 -13.33
C ILE A 317 -24.63 0.13 -12.38
N ALA A 318 -24.77 -1.19 -12.39
CA ALA A 318 -23.81 -2.09 -11.77
C ALA A 318 -22.53 -2.12 -12.63
N LEU A 319 -21.44 -1.56 -12.10
CA LEU A 319 -20.14 -1.49 -12.78
C LEU A 319 -19.55 -2.89 -13.01
N ALA A 320 -18.92 -3.09 -14.17
CA ALA A 320 -18.23 -4.34 -14.51
C ALA A 320 -17.15 -4.71 -13.49
N ARG A 321 -17.10 -5.99 -13.10
CA ARG A 321 -16.23 -6.53 -12.05
C ARG A 321 -15.18 -7.48 -12.62
N TYR A 322 -13.94 -7.26 -12.20
CA TYR A 322 -12.77 -7.96 -12.70
C TYR A 322 -11.95 -8.59 -11.57
N SER A 323 -11.24 -9.67 -11.88
CA SER A 323 -10.20 -10.27 -11.04
C SER A 323 -9.10 -10.87 -11.93
N THR A 324 -8.13 -11.58 -11.36
CA THR A 324 -7.12 -12.32 -12.12
C THR A 324 -7.39 -13.82 -12.15
N HIS A 325 -6.94 -14.50 -13.20
CA HIS A 325 -6.95 -15.96 -13.26
C HIS A 325 -6.25 -16.62 -12.06
N GLU A 326 -5.22 -15.97 -11.53
CA GLU A 326 -4.47 -16.42 -10.35
C GLU A 326 -5.30 -16.27 -9.06
N MET A 327 -5.96 -15.12 -8.83
CA MET A 327 -6.83 -14.92 -7.66
C MET A 327 -8.04 -15.85 -7.69
N VAL A 328 -8.70 -16.01 -8.84
CA VAL A 328 -9.80 -16.97 -9.04
C VAL A 328 -9.35 -18.40 -8.72
N SER A 329 -8.16 -18.80 -9.17
CA SER A 329 -7.61 -20.13 -8.88
C SER A 329 -7.22 -20.31 -7.41
N LEU A 330 -6.70 -19.25 -6.76
CA LEU A 330 -6.29 -19.26 -5.36
C LEU A 330 -7.49 -19.36 -4.42
N GLU A 331 -8.50 -18.51 -4.60
CA GLU A 331 -9.70 -18.51 -3.76
C GLU A 331 -10.53 -19.77 -3.98
N ARG A 332 -10.68 -20.23 -5.22
CA ARG A 332 -11.29 -21.54 -5.50
C ARG A 332 -10.49 -22.70 -4.92
N GLY A 333 -9.16 -22.71 -5.05
CA GLY A 333 -8.32 -23.80 -4.52
C GLY A 333 -8.42 -23.91 -2.99
N MET A 334 -8.47 -22.77 -2.31
CA MET A 334 -8.72 -22.66 -0.86
C MET A 334 -10.14 -23.11 -0.48
N ALA A 335 -11.16 -22.74 -1.25
CA ALA A 335 -12.54 -23.18 -1.06
C ALA A 335 -12.69 -24.70 -1.26
N ASP A 336 -12.13 -25.25 -2.35
CA ASP A 336 -12.14 -26.68 -2.64
C ASP A 336 -11.36 -27.47 -1.55
N ALA A 337 -10.30 -26.88 -0.97
CA ALA A 337 -9.57 -27.46 0.17
C ALA A 337 -10.37 -27.41 1.48
N ALA A 338 -11.02 -26.29 1.78
CA ALA A 338 -11.87 -26.15 2.97
C ALA A 338 -13.00 -27.20 2.97
N ALA A 339 -13.64 -27.43 1.80
CA ALA A 339 -14.63 -28.49 1.63
C ALA A 339 -14.05 -29.88 1.94
N ARG A 340 -12.92 -30.26 1.34
CA ARG A 340 -12.25 -31.55 1.62
C ARG A 340 -11.84 -31.72 3.09
N MET A 341 -11.40 -30.65 3.75
CA MET A 341 -11.06 -30.68 5.17
C MET A 341 -12.29 -30.75 6.09
N SER A 342 -13.42 -30.12 5.70
CA SER A 342 -14.71 -30.27 6.37
C SER A 342 -15.27 -31.69 6.22
N GLU A 343 -15.09 -32.34 5.06
CA GLU A 343 -15.47 -33.74 4.81
C GLU A 343 -14.54 -34.75 5.51
N ALA A 344 -13.26 -34.44 5.66
CA ALA A 344 -12.29 -35.35 6.29
C ALA A 344 -12.55 -35.52 7.80
N ARG A 345 -12.87 -36.75 8.22
CA ARG A 345 -13.12 -37.15 9.61
C ARG A 345 -11.86 -37.79 10.24
N SER A 346 -11.16 -37.09 11.12
CA SER A 346 -9.98 -37.62 11.84
C SER A 346 -9.64 -36.98 13.20
N HIS A 347 -10.29 -35.91 13.65
CA HIS A 347 -9.92 -35.14 14.86
C HIS A 347 -10.97 -35.16 15.98
N GLY A 348 -11.68 -36.28 16.13
CA GLY A 348 -12.80 -36.39 17.07
C GLY A 348 -12.35 -36.53 18.52
N VAL A 349 -13.02 -35.83 19.43
CA VAL A 349 -12.81 -35.93 20.88
C VAL A 349 -13.88 -36.85 21.51
N ASP A 350 -13.48 -37.74 22.43
CA ASP A 350 -14.44 -38.52 23.24
C ASP A 350 -15.32 -37.55 24.06
N LEU A 351 -16.64 -37.74 23.99
CA LEU A 351 -17.63 -36.90 24.67
C LEU A 351 -17.33 -36.68 26.16
N ARG A 352 -16.71 -37.65 26.84
CA ARG A 352 -16.33 -37.54 28.26
C ARG A 352 -15.27 -36.47 28.53
N HIS A 353 -14.44 -36.12 27.55
CA HIS A 353 -13.52 -34.98 27.63
C HIS A 353 -14.27 -33.66 27.37
N VAL A 354 -15.19 -33.66 26.40
CA VAL A 354 -16.02 -32.50 26.04
C VAL A 354 -16.94 -32.09 27.20
N ASP A 355 -17.75 -33.03 27.70
CA ASP A 355 -18.67 -32.85 28.83
C ASP A 355 -17.92 -32.33 30.07
N ARG A 356 -16.78 -32.93 30.41
CA ARG A 356 -15.96 -32.53 31.56
C ARG A 356 -15.39 -31.11 31.41
N ALA A 357 -14.97 -30.71 30.22
CA ALA A 357 -14.50 -29.35 29.98
C ALA A 357 -15.66 -28.33 30.10
N MET A 358 -16.86 -28.70 29.62
CA MET A 358 -18.06 -27.89 29.77
C MET A 358 -18.49 -27.75 31.24
N GLU A 359 -18.45 -28.84 32.02
CA GLU A 359 -18.72 -28.82 33.47
C GLU A 359 -17.73 -27.93 34.25
N ARG A 360 -16.44 -27.99 33.89
CA ARG A 360 -15.39 -27.16 34.50
C ARG A 360 -15.57 -25.69 34.15
N GLN A 361 -15.84 -25.38 32.88
CA GLN A 361 -16.08 -24.02 32.42
C GLN A 361 -17.37 -23.44 33.04
N ASP A 362 -18.43 -24.24 33.18
CA ASP A 362 -19.63 -23.84 33.93
C ASP A 362 -19.33 -23.53 35.40
N ALA A 363 -18.53 -24.36 36.08
CA ALA A 363 -18.14 -24.11 37.46
C ALA A 363 -17.33 -22.82 37.61
N ALA A 364 -16.38 -22.56 36.69
CA ALA A 364 -15.62 -21.32 36.64
C ALA A 364 -16.51 -20.09 36.37
N ILE A 365 -17.49 -20.19 35.47
CA ILE A 365 -18.45 -19.12 35.19
C ILE A 365 -19.27 -18.77 36.44
N ARG A 366 -19.81 -19.76 37.17
CA ARG A 366 -20.57 -19.53 38.42
C ARG A 366 -19.71 -18.88 39.51
N GLN A 367 -18.46 -19.31 39.66
CA GLN A 367 -17.52 -18.72 40.61
C GLN A 367 -17.18 -17.26 40.24
N GLY A 368 -16.97 -16.97 38.96
CA GLY A 368 -16.63 -15.63 38.47
C GLY A 368 -17.79 -14.63 38.41
N SER A 369 -19.04 -15.11 38.28
CA SER A 369 -20.24 -14.26 38.22
C SER A 369 -20.95 -14.07 39.56
N GLY A 370 -20.81 -15.02 40.50
CA GLY A 370 -21.60 -15.07 41.73
C GLY A 370 -23.03 -15.59 41.55
N ASP A 371 -23.48 -15.85 40.31
CA ASP A 371 -24.77 -16.46 40.01
C ASP A 371 -24.62 -17.98 39.87
N ALA A 372 -25.38 -18.72 40.70
CA ALA A 372 -25.40 -20.18 40.70
C ALA A 372 -26.06 -20.79 39.45
N LEU A 373 -26.86 -20.02 38.69
CA LEU A 373 -27.49 -20.43 37.44
C LEU A 373 -26.65 -20.13 36.20
N ALA A 374 -25.57 -19.34 36.34
CA ALA A 374 -24.71 -18.97 35.24
C ALA A 374 -23.97 -20.18 34.62
N GLY A 375 -23.65 -20.06 33.34
CA GLY A 375 -22.95 -21.09 32.58
C GLY A 375 -22.94 -20.83 31.07
N LEU A 376 -22.35 -21.76 30.33
CA LEU A 376 -22.26 -21.75 28.87
C LEU A 376 -23.66 -21.74 28.23
N SER A 377 -23.86 -20.86 27.24
CA SER A 377 -25.11 -20.78 26.46
C SER A 377 -25.34 -22.04 25.63
N LEU A 378 -26.58 -22.28 25.19
CA LEU A 378 -26.87 -23.43 24.32
C LEU A 378 -26.10 -23.36 22.99
N GLU A 379 -25.90 -22.15 22.46
CA GLU A 379 -25.06 -21.88 21.28
C GLU A 379 -23.59 -22.18 21.56
N GLN A 380 -23.04 -21.71 22.68
CA GLN A 380 -21.67 -22.02 23.09
C GLN A 380 -21.45 -23.53 23.25
N ARG A 381 -22.40 -24.27 23.86
CA ARG A 381 -22.34 -25.73 23.98
C ARG A 381 -22.36 -26.43 22.62
N ARG A 382 -23.19 -25.95 21.68
CA ARG A 382 -23.21 -26.45 20.29
C ARG A 382 -21.92 -26.13 19.54
N ALA A 383 -21.35 -24.94 19.74
CA ALA A 383 -20.10 -24.53 19.13
C ALA A 383 -18.90 -25.34 19.66
N ILE A 384 -18.83 -25.62 20.97
CA ILE A 384 -17.86 -26.57 21.54
C ILE A 384 -17.99 -27.92 20.82
N GLY A 385 -19.19 -28.51 20.81
CA GLY A 385 -19.44 -29.81 20.15
C GLY A 385 -19.08 -29.84 18.67
N HIS A 386 -19.29 -28.73 17.95
CA HIS A 386 -18.88 -28.56 16.55
C HIS A 386 -17.34 -28.53 16.40
N VAL A 387 -16.63 -27.70 17.17
CA VAL A 387 -15.16 -27.60 17.04
C VAL A 387 -14.42 -28.81 17.61
N THR A 388 -14.97 -29.50 18.62
CA THR A 388 -14.49 -30.82 19.08
C THR A 388 -14.95 -31.98 18.20
N GLY A 389 -15.72 -31.68 17.15
CA GLY A 389 -16.09 -32.62 16.09
C GLY A 389 -14.88 -33.16 15.33
N SER A 390 -15.11 -34.25 14.59
CA SER A 390 -14.02 -35.02 13.94
C SER A 390 -13.55 -34.45 12.60
N GLU A 391 -14.27 -33.47 12.06
CA GLU A 391 -13.94 -32.63 10.92
C GLU A 391 -12.53 -32.02 11.03
N ARG A 392 -11.74 -31.96 9.96
CA ARG A 392 -10.43 -31.25 9.97
C ARG A 392 -10.55 -29.74 9.79
N MET A 393 -11.70 -29.23 9.34
CA MET A 393 -11.96 -27.80 9.28
C MET A 393 -13.32 -27.50 9.88
N THR A 394 -13.36 -26.53 10.79
CA THR A 394 -14.57 -26.06 11.48
C THR A 394 -14.50 -24.55 11.62
N VAL A 395 -15.66 -23.87 11.52
CA VAL A 395 -15.74 -22.41 11.54
C VAL A 395 -16.70 -21.96 12.64
N VAL A 396 -16.31 -20.93 13.37
CA VAL A 396 -17.18 -20.23 14.33
C VAL A 396 -17.27 -18.75 13.96
N VAL A 397 -18.48 -18.34 13.56
CA VAL A 397 -18.85 -16.93 13.48
C VAL A 397 -19.48 -16.57 14.83
N GLY A 398 -19.03 -15.48 15.46
CA GLY A 398 -19.60 -15.07 16.73
C GLY A 398 -19.54 -13.57 16.93
N TYR A 399 -20.70 -12.98 17.19
CA TYR A 399 -20.88 -11.54 17.29
C TYR A 399 -20.05 -10.94 18.42
N ALA A 400 -19.85 -9.63 18.37
CA ALA A 400 -19.05 -8.88 19.33
C ALA A 400 -19.65 -8.95 20.75
N GLY A 401 -19.26 -9.95 21.54
CA GLY A 401 -19.71 -10.16 22.91
C GLY A 401 -20.31 -11.54 23.21
N ALA A 402 -20.45 -12.42 22.20
CA ALA A 402 -21.07 -13.74 22.36
C ALA A 402 -20.17 -14.83 23.03
N GLY A 403 -19.06 -14.43 23.66
CA GLY A 403 -18.21 -15.33 24.46
C GLY A 403 -17.32 -16.31 23.69
N LYS A 404 -16.82 -15.94 22.50
CA LYS A 404 -15.93 -16.78 21.67
C LYS A 404 -14.75 -17.39 22.45
N SER A 405 -14.05 -16.60 23.27
CA SER A 405 -12.95 -17.07 24.11
C SER A 405 -13.37 -18.10 25.16
N THR A 406 -14.55 -17.93 25.76
CA THR A 406 -15.12 -18.84 26.77
C THR A 406 -15.44 -20.22 26.18
N MET A 407 -15.89 -20.24 24.92
CA MET A 407 -16.05 -21.46 24.12
C MET A 407 -14.69 -22.11 23.82
N LEU A 408 -13.71 -21.32 23.37
CA LEU A 408 -12.36 -21.82 23.06
C LEU A 408 -11.60 -22.35 24.27
N ALA A 409 -11.81 -21.80 25.48
CA ALA A 409 -11.20 -22.31 26.71
C ALA A 409 -11.60 -23.77 27.00
N ALA A 410 -12.90 -24.08 26.88
CA ALA A 410 -13.43 -25.43 27.05
C ALA A 410 -13.02 -26.36 25.88
N ALA A 411 -13.02 -25.86 24.64
CA ALA A 411 -12.56 -26.63 23.48
C ALA A 411 -11.07 -27.01 23.59
N ARG A 412 -10.21 -26.07 24.03
CA ARG A 412 -8.79 -26.32 24.34
C ARG A 412 -8.61 -27.44 25.36
N GLU A 413 -9.32 -27.37 26.49
CA GLU A 413 -9.25 -28.41 27.52
C GLU A 413 -9.70 -29.78 26.99
N ALA A 414 -10.75 -29.83 26.18
CA ALA A 414 -11.23 -31.08 25.56
C ALA A 414 -10.20 -31.67 24.56
N TRP A 415 -9.58 -30.84 23.71
CA TRP A 415 -8.53 -31.26 22.77
C TRP A 415 -7.25 -31.73 23.48
N GLU A 416 -6.78 -30.98 24.48
CA GLU A 416 -5.59 -31.36 25.28
C GLU A 416 -5.81 -32.66 26.05
N ALA A 417 -6.99 -32.84 26.66
CA ALA A 417 -7.33 -34.06 27.37
C ALA A 417 -7.45 -35.30 26.46
N GLN A 418 -7.73 -35.08 25.17
CA GLN A 418 -7.71 -36.11 24.12
C GLN A 418 -6.29 -36.43 23.61
N GLY A 419 -5.31 -35.55 23.88
CA GLY A 419 -3.91 -35.69 23.44
C GLY A 419 -3.52 -34.87 22.21
N TYR A 420 -4.34 -33.89 21.79
CA TYR A 420 -3.98 -32.99 20.68
C TYR A 420 -3.13 -31.79 21.15
N ALA A 421 -2.21 -31.34 20.29
CA ALA A 421 -1.42 -30.14 20.48
C ALA A 421 -2.17 -28.91 19.98
N VAL A 422 -2.73 -28.10 20.88
CA VAL A 422 -3.50 -26.89 20.51
C VAL A 422 -2.56 -25.70 20.29
N HIS A 423 -2.75 -25.00 19.17
CA HIS A 423 -1.90 -23.89 18.72
C HIS A 423 -2.75 -22.71 18.27
N GLY A 424 -2.45 -21.51 18.76
CA GLY A 424 -3.17 -20.29 18.40
C GLY A 424 -2.43 -19.44 17.37
N ALA A 425 -3.21 -18.75 16.55
CA ALA A 425 -2.72 -17.71 15.67
C ALA A 425 -3.75 -16.57 15.53
N ALA A 426 -3.25 -15.36 15.30
CA ALA A 426 -4.07 -14.23 14.88
C ALA A 426 -3.26 -13.29 13.98
N LEU A 427 -3.92 -12.33 13.33
CA LEU A 427 -3.23 -11.39 12.44
C LEU A 427 -2.32 -10.40 13.19
N SER A 428 -2.75 -9.93 14.37
CA SER A 428 -2.02 -8.96 15.18
C SER A 428 -1.50 -9.55 16.50
N GLY A 429 -0.46 -8.94 17.07
CA GLY A 429 0.07 -9.34 18.38
C GLY A 429 -0.97 -9.21 19.49
N LYS A 430 -1.73 -8.10 19.52
CA LYS A 430 -2.82 -7.87 20.48
C LYS A 430 -3.90 -8.95 20.42
N ALA A 431 -4.28 -9.39 19.22
CA ALA A 431 -5.27 -10.47 19.07
C ALA A 431 -4.70 -11.84 19.49
N ALA A 432 -3.45 -12.15 19.13
CA ALA A 432 -2.82 -13.41 19.54
C ALA A 432 -2.62 -13.49 21.07
N GLU A 433 -2.17 -12.41 21.71
CA GLU A 433 -2.06 -12.33 23.16
C GLU A 433 -3.44 -12.36 23.83
N GLY A 434 -4.45 -11.68 23.28
CA GLY A 434 -5.82 -11.71 23.80
C GLY A 434 -6.45 -13.11 23.71
N LEU A 435 -6.17 -13.86 22.65
CA LEU A 435 -6.55 -15.27 22.51
C LEU A 435 -5.91 -16.12 23.62
N GLU A 436 -4.60 -15.96 23.86
CA GLU A 436 -3.87 -16.69 24.91
C GLU A 436 -4.38 -16.33 26.32
N GLU A 437 -4.55 -15.03 26.61
CA GLU A 437 -5.03 -14.52 27.90
C GLU A 437 -6.48 -14.92 28.22
N SER A 438 -7.33 -15.09 27.20
CA SER A 438 -8.77 -15.37 27.39
C SER A 438 -9.20 -16.82 27.15
N SER A 439 -8.35 -17.67 26.56
CA SER A 439 -8.63 -19.10 26.31
C SER A 439 -7.55 -20.07 26.83
N GLY A 440 -6.36 -19.57 27.16
CA GLY A 440 -5.20 -20.39 27.51
C GLY A 440 -4.49 -21.03 26.31
N ILE A 441 -4.91 -20.73 25.06
CA ILE A 441 -4.27 -21.28 23.85
C ILE A 441 -2.95 -20.54 23.59
N ALA A 442 -1.82 -21.26 23.63
CA ALA A 442 -0.50 -20.69 23.31
C ALA A 442 -0.44 -20.16 21.86
N SER A 443 -0.21 -18.86 21.70
CA SER A 443 -0.52 -18.10 20.48
C SER A 443 0.64 -17.27 19.93
N ARG A 444 0.54 -16.84 18.67
CA ARG A 444 1.45 -15.85 18.04
C ARG A 444 0.83 -15.26 16.76
N THR A 445 1.52 -14.33 16.11
CA THR A 445 1.08 -13.79 14.81
C THR A 445 1.22 -14.80 13.68
N LEU A 446 0.32 -14.73 12.68
CA LEU A 446 0.40 -15.53 11.46
C LEU A 446 1.77 -15.39 10.78
N ALA A 447 2.31 -14.16 10.67
CA ALA A 447 3.64 -13.91 10.11
C ALA A 447 4.78 -14.63 10.87
N SER A 448 4.64 -14.86 12.18
CA SER A 448 5.61 -15.62 12.97
C SER A 448 5.54 -17.13 12.70
N TRP A 449 4.36 -17.66 12.36
CA TRP A 449 4.21 -19.03 11.87
C TRP A 449 4.80 -19.19 10.46
N GLU A 450 4.47 -18.30 9.51
CA GLU A 450 5.02 -18.35 8.14
C GLU A 450 6.55 -18.26 8.12
N MET A 451 7.14 -17.38 8.96
CA MET A 451 8.59 -17.29 9.11
C MET A 451 9.20 -18.53 9.78
N SER A 452 8.46 -19.24 10.65
CA SER A 452 8.93 -20.50 11.23
C SER A 452 9.00 -21.60 10.15
N TRP A 453 7.95 -21.74 9.34
CA TRP A 453 7.87 -22.75 8.27
C TRP A 453 8.90 -22.51 7.16
N GLN A 454 9.17 -21.26 6.79
CA GLN A 454 10.25 -20.89 5.86
C GLN A 454 11.66 -21.26 6.33
N ASN A 455 11.83 -21.67 7.60
CA ASN A 455 13.10 -22.10 8.19
C ASN A 455 13.04 -23.56 8.68
N ASP A 456 12.11 -24.37 8.14
CA ASP A 456 11.86 -25.77 8.53
C ASP A 456 11.62 -25.97 10.05
N ARG A 457 11.05 -24.95 10.72
CA ARG A 457 10.80 -24.95 12.16
C ARG A 457 9.32 -24.92 12.46
N ARG A 458 8.90 -25.68 13.48
CA ARG A 458 7.52 -25.67 14.01
C ARG A 458 6.46 -25.96 12.93
N LEU A 459 6.77 -26.94 12.06
CA LEU A 459 5.78 -27.53 11.14
C LEU A 459 4.59 -28.08 11.95
N LEU A 460 3.40 -28.10 11.34
CA LEU A 460 2.24 -28.77 11.92
C LEU A 460 2.35 -30.28 11.72
N ASP A 461 1.72 -31.07 12.60
CA ASP A 461 1.58 -32.50 12.43
C ASP A 461 0.11 -32.95 12.62
N ARG A 462 -0.15 -34.25 12.47
CA ARG A 462 -1.51 -34.85 12.54
C ARG A 462 -2.13 -34.87 13.94
N SER A 463 -1.43 -34.37 14.96
CA SER A 463 -1.95 -34.13 16.30
C SER A 463 -2.19 -32.64 16.59
N ALA A 464 -1.87 -31.75 15.66
CA ALA A 464 -2.06 -30.31 15.84
C ALA A 464 -3.51 -29.86 15.59
N VAL A 465 -4.03 -29.03 16.49
CA VAL A 465 -5.27 -28.26 16.32
C VAL A 465 -4.91 -26.78 16.24
N PHE A 466 -5.07 -26.18 15.06
CA PHE A 466 -4.64 -24.83 14.75
C PHE A 466 -5.82 -23.85 14.76
N VAL A 467 -5.93 -23.03 15.80
CA VAL A 467 -7.00 -22.05 15.98
C VAL A 467 -6.54 -20.70 15.43
N ILE A 468 -7.27 -20.15 14.46
CA ILE A 468 -7.06 -18.78 13.94
C ILE A 468 -8.19 -17.89 14.44
N ASP A 469 -7.88 -16.93 15.30
CA ASP A 469 -8.84 -15.94 15.82
C ASP A 469 -8.75 -14.59 15.09
N GLU A 470 -9.84 -13.83 15.14
CA GLU A 470 -10.13 -12.65 14.30
C GLU A 470 -9.87 -12.93 12.80
N ALA A 471 -10.22 -14.15 12.36
CA ALA A 471 -9.96 -14.66 11.00
C ALA A 471 -10.58 -13.82 9.87
N GLY A 472 -11.62 -13.03 10.17
CA GLY A 472 -12.21 -12.04 9.25
C GLY A 472 -11.21 -10.99 8.74
N MET A 473 -10.15 -10.71 9.50
CA MET A 473 -9.11 -9.76 9.11
C MET A 473 -8.05 -10.35 8.14
N VAL A 474 -8.04 -11.67 7.91
CA VAL A 474 -7.00 -12.37 7.14
C VAL A 474 -7.37 -12.38 5.65
N GLY A 475 -6.49 -11.87 4.78
CA GLY A 475 -6.70 -11.83 3.33
C GLY A 475 -6.46 -13.18 2.63
N SER A 476 -7.10 -13.40 1.48
CA SER A 476 -7.15 -14.69 0.76
C SER A 476 -5.78 -15.32 0.56
N ARG A 477 -4.80 -14.52 0.12
CA ARG A 477 -3.42 -14.97 -0.13
C ARG A 477 -2.71 -15.55 1.10
N GLN A 478 -3.05 -15.09 2.31
CA GLN A 478 -2.47 -15.61 3.55
C GLN A 478 -3.28 -16.82 4.04
N LEU A 479 -4.61 -16.72 4.12
CA LEU A 479 -5.43 -17.83 4.62
C LEU A 479 -5.28 -19.09 3.76
N ALA A 480 -5.19 -18.96 2.43
CA ALA A 480 -4.94 -20.08 1.52
C ALA A 480 -3.64 -20.84 1.83
N ARG A 481 -2.58 -20.16 2.31
CA ARG A 481 -1.32 -20.84 2.72
C ARG A 481 -1.50 -21.64 4.00
N PHE A 482 -2.24 -21.11 4.97
CA PHE A 482 -2.54 -21.81 6.23
C PHE A 482 -3.46 -23.03 6.01
N VAL A 483 -4.46 -22.90 5.13
CA VAL A 483 -5.32 -24.02 4.73
C VAL A 483 -4.52 -25.09 3.99
N ALA A 484 -3.65 -24.71 3.03
CA ALA A 484 -2.82 -25.65 2.29
C ALA A 484 -1.81 -26.41 3.18
N GLU A 485 -1.12 -25.73 4.11
CA GLU A 485 -0.22 -26.37 5.07
C GLU A 485 -0.99 -27.35 5.98
N ALA A 486 -2.15 -26.94 6.50
CA ALA A 486 -2.98 -27.81 7.35
C ALA A 486 -3.55 -29.02 6.59
N GLU A 487 -3.95 -28.87 5.32
CA GLU A 487 -4.36 -29.99 4.45
C GLU A 487 -3.19 -30.95 4.19
N GLN A 488 -2.00 -30.43 3.87
CA GLN A 488 -0.80 -31.20 3.54
C GLN A 488 -0.29 -32.03 4.72
N GLN A 489 -0.17 -31.42 5.90
CA GLN A 489 0.26 -32.14 7.11
C GLN A 489 -0.87 -33.04 7.66
N GLY A 490 -2.12 -32.71 7.36
CA GLY A 490 -3.31 -33.41 7.84
C GLY A 490 -3.73 -33.02 9.26
N ALA A 491 -3.42 -31.79 9.67
CA ALA A 491 -3.81 -31.19 10.95
C ALA A 491 -5.30 -30.75 10.95
N LYS A 492 -5.82 -30.31 12.11
CA LYS A 492 -7.11 -29.59 12.19
C LYS A 492 -6.88 -28.08 12.15
N ILE A 493 -7.75 -27.36 11.46
CA ILE A 493 -7.83 -25.90 11.49
C ILE A 493 -9.21 -25.46 11.99
N VAL A 494 -9.24 -24.48 12.90
CA VAL A 494 -10.45 -23.89 13.46
C VAL A 494 -10.42 -22.39 13.20
N LEU A 495 -11.31 -21.90 12.35
CA LEU A 495 -11.41 -20.47 12.06
C LEU A 495 -12.44 -19.83 12.98
N VAL A 496 -12.04 -18.78 13.68
CA VAL A 496 -12.88 -18.04 14.64
C VAL A 496 -12.84 -16.56 14.29
N GLY A 497 -14.00 -15.91 14.31
CA GLY A 497 -14.05 -14.50 13.95
C GLY A 497 -15.45 -13.91 13.96
N ASP A 498 -15.58 -12.81 13.24
CA ASP A 498 -16.81 -12.04 13.01
C ASP A 498 -16.59 -11.32 11.67
N HIS A 499 -17.33 -11.70 10.62
CA HIS A 499 -17.11 -11.13 9.28
C HIS A 499 -17.71 -9.73 9.12
N GLU A 500 -18.51 -9.26 10.08
CA GLU A 500 -19.04 -7.90 10.09
C GLU A 500 -18.17 -6.90 10.88
N GLN A 501 -17.15 -7.34 11.61
CA GLN A 501 -16.11 -6.45 12.13
C GLN A 501 -15.10 -6.05 11.02
N LEU A 502 -13.85 -5.71 11.38
CA LEU A 502 -12.90 -5.15 10.42
C LEU A 502 -12.61 -6.15 9.29
N GLN A 503 -12.79 -5.67 8.06
CA GLN A 503 -12.52 -6.42 6.84
C GLN A 503 -11.04 -6.76 6.68
N ALA A 504 -10.76 -7.76 5.84
CA ALA A 504 -9.41 -8.25 5.65
C ALA A 504 -8.42 -7.17 5.18
N ILE A 505 -7.21 -7.15 5.74
CA ILE A 505 -6.20 -6.14 5.38
C ILE A 505 -5.77 -6.33 3.91
N GLY A 506 -5.45 -7.56 3.53
CA GLY A 506 -5.14 -7.94 2.13
C GLY A 506 -6.38 -8.14 1.27
N ALA A 507 -6.18 -8.54 0.02
CA ALA A 507 -7.24 -8.87 -0.93
C ALA A 507 -8.22 -9.97 -0.42
N GLY A 508 -9.52 -9.81 -0.76
CA GLY A 508 -10.60 -10.78 -0.55
C GLY A 508 -11.21 -10.79 0.85
N ALA A 509 -12.25 -11.62 1.05
CA ALA A 509 -12.91 -11.87 2.34
C ALA A 509 -13.02 -13.38 2.61
N PRO A 510 -11.89 -14.10 2.70
CA PRO A 510 -11.87 -15.57 2.59
C PRO A 510 -12.55 -16.28 3.77
N PHE A 511 -12.53 -15.69 4.97
CA PHE A 511 -13.21 -16.23 6.14
C PHE A 511 -14.74 -16.29 5.94
N ARG A 512 -15.34 -15.24 5.36
CA ARG A 512 -16.77 -15.20 5.01
C ARG A 512 -17.09 -16.29 3.99
N ALA A 513 -16.35 -16.34 2.89
CA ALA A 513 -16.59 -17.30 1.81
C ALA A 513 -16.50 -18.75 2.28
N ILE A 514 -15.54 -19.08 3.16
CA ILE A 514 -15.43 -20.41 3.77
C ILE A 514 -16.60 -20.67 4.73
N ALA A 515 -16.98 -19.70 5.57
CA ALA A 515 -18.10 -19.83 6.51
C ALA A 515 -19.45 -20.05 5.81
N GLU A 516 -19.65 -19.43 4.64
CA GLU A 516 -20.80 -19.64 3.74
C GLU A 516 -20.75 -21.01 3.06
N GLN A 517 -19.57 -21.45 2.61
CA GLN A 517 -19.41 -22.67 1.80
C GLN A 517 -19.48 -23.98 2.61
N ILE A 518 -18.76 -24.08 3.74
CA ILE A 518 -18.69 -25.32 4.55
C ILE A 518 -19.60 -25.30 5.78
N GLY A 519 -20.34 -24.21 5.97
CA GLY A 519 -21.12 -23.94 7.17
C GLY A 519 -20.25 -23.54 8.36
N HIS A 520 -20.91 -23.09 9.43
CA HIS A 520 -20.27 -22.64 10.66
C HIS A 520 -21.19 -22.86 11.86
N ALA A 521 -20.63 -22.88 13.06
CA ALA A 521 -21.39 -22.63 14.28
C ALA A 521 -21.51 -21.11 14.48
N GLU A 522 -22.73 -20.63 14.68
CA GLU A 522 -23.00 -19.22 15.00
C GLU A 522 -23.14 -19.02 16.53
N LEU A 523 -22.60 -17.91 17.03
CA LEU A 523 -22.80 -17.42 18.40
C LEU A 523 -23.39 -16.00 18.33
N SER A 524 -24.70 -15.89 18.50
CA SER A 524 -25.48 -14.64 18.36
C SER A 524 -26.12 -14.16 19.66
N ASP A 525 -26.10 -14.96 20.74
CA ASP A 525 -26.39 -14.55 22.14
C ASP A 525 -25.36 -13.51 22.64
N ILE A 526 -25.55 -12.23 22.31
CA ILE A 526 -24.69 -11.12 22.74
C ILE A 526 -24.94 -10.81 24.22
N ARG A 527 -24.05 -11.30 25.10
CA ARG A 527 -24.13 -11.09 26.56
C ARG A 527 -23.39 -9.84 27.08
N ARG A 528 -22.99 -8.91 26.21
CA ARG A 528 -22.25 -7.69 26.62
C ARG A 528 -23.18 -6.63 27.20
N GLN A 529 -24.28 -6.32 26.51
CA GLN A 529 -25.21 -5.26 26.89
C GLN A 529 -26.17 -5.72 27.99
N ARG A 530 -26.41 -4.86 28.98
CA ARG A 530 -27.31 -5.15 30.09
C ARG A 530 -28.78 -5.06 29.69
N GLU A 531 -29.16 -4.06 28.90
CA GLU A 531 -30.54 -3.88 28.42
C GLU A 531 -30.85 -4.78 27.21
N ASP A 532 -32.04 -5.39 27.18
CA ASP A 532 -32.44 -6.31 26.09
C ASP A 532 -32.49 -5.59 24.73
N TRP A 533 -33.05 -4.38 24.65
CA TRP A 533 -33.12 -3.59 23.42
C TRP A 533 -31.72 -3.21 22.86
N GLN A 534 -30.73 -3.02 23.73
CA GLN A 534 -29.35 -2.75 23.31
C GLN A 534 -28.70 -4.00 22.68
N ARG A 535 -29.06 -5.21 23.14
CA ARG A 535 -28.65 -6.47 22.50
C ARG A 535 -29.34 -6.64 21.16
N GLU A 536 -30.65 -6.38 21.07
CA GLU A 536 -31.40 -6.44 19.81
C GLU A 536 -30.84 -5.47 18.76
N ALA A 537 -30.54 -4.22 19.13
CA ALA A 537 -29.89 -3.25 18.26
C ALA A 537 -28.45 -3.67 17.88
N SER A 538 -27.72 -4.31 18.79
CA SER A 538 -26.39 -4.88 18.50
C SER A 538 -26.45 -6.04 17.51
N VAL A 539 -27.50 -6.88 17.57
CA VAL A 539 -27.80 -7.92 16.57
C VAL A 539 -28.25 -7.29 15.25
N ALA A 540 -29.02 -6.19 15.26
CA ALA A 540 -29.39 -5.47 14.04
C ALA A 540 -28.15 -4.97 13.28
N PHE A 541 -27.19 -4.33 13.97
CA PHE A 541 -25.89 -3.98 13.39
C PHE A 541 -25.11 -5.20 12.87
N ALA A 542 -25.08 -6.31 13.62
CA ALA A 542 -24.40 -7.54 13.22
C ALA A 542 -25.07 -8.27 12.02
N THR A 543 -26.33 -7.98 11.72
CA THR A 543 -27.13 -8.62 10.64
C THR A 543 -27.42 -7.66 9.48
N HIS A 544 -26.52 -6.71 9.25
CA HIS A 544 -26.60 -5.62 8.26
C HIS A 544 -27.77 -4.64 8.39
N ARG A 545 -28.71 -4.84 9.33
CA ARG A 545 -29.89 -3.98 9.60
C ARG A 545 -29.48 -2.72 10.38
N THR A 546 -28.53 -1.98 9.82
CA THR A 546 -27.91 -0.80 10.44
C THR A 546 -28.93 0.32 10.67
N GLY A 547 -29.92 0.47 9.77
CA GLY A 547 -31.05 1.39 9.96
C GLY A 547 -31.90 1.06 11.19
N GLU A 548 -32.30 -0.21 11.37
CA GLU A 548 -33.03 -0.66 12.56
C GLU A 548 -32.20 -0.46 13.84
N GLY A 549 -30.89 -0.73 13.79
CA GLY A 549 -29.97 -0.47 14.89
C GLY A 549 -29.89 1.02 15.25
N LEU A 550 -29.74 1.91 14.26
CA LEU A 550 -29.72 3.36 14.49
C LEU A 550 -31.07 3.89 14.99
N ALA A 551 -32.19 3.43 14.42
CA ALA A 551 -33.53 3.78 14.87
C ALA A 551 -33.76 3.42 16.35
N ALA A 552 -33.34 2.22 16.78
CA ALA A 552 -33.44 1.82 18.18
C ALA A 552 -32.67 2.75 19.14
N TYR A 553 -31.49 3.26 18.76
CA TYR A 553 -30.78 4.27 19.55
C TYR A 553 -31.39 5.67 19.43
N GLN A 554 -32.01 6.02 18.30
CA GLN A 554 -32.73 7.27 18.11
C GLN A 554 -33.98 7.35 19.00
N ASP A 555 -34.79 6.28 19.04
CA ASP A 555 -36.02 6.20 19.83
C ASP A 555 -35.74 6.27 21.34
N HIS A 556 -34.58 5.76 21.77
CA HIS A 556 -34.09 5.89 23.16
C HIS A 556 -33.31 7.21 23.40
N GLY A 557 -33.32 8.15 22.45
CA GLY A 557 -32.76 9.49 22.60
C GLY A 557 -31.23 9.58 22.59
N ALA A 558 -30.54 8.53 22.14
CA ALA A 558 -29.08 8.39 22.20
C ALA A 558 -28.35 8.76 20.88
N ILE A 559 -29.06 9.31 19.89
CA ILE A 559 -28.47 9.95 18.71
C ILE A 559 -28.65 11.46 18.82
N HIS A 560 -27.54 12.20 18.74
CA HIS A 560 -27.49 13.65 18.95
C HIS A 560 -26.96 14.36 17.70
N LEU A 561 -27.74 15.32 17.20
CA LEU A 561 -27.36 16.17 16.09
C LEU A 561 -26.94 17.57 16.58
N ALA A 562 -25.78 18.02 16.11
CA ALA A 562 -25.31 19.39 16.25
C ALA A 562 -25.13 20.05 14.88
N ASP A 563 -25.15 21.37 14.79
CA ASP A 563 -25.13 22.08 13.50
C ASP A 563 -23.83 21.88 12.70
N GLY A 564 -22.68 21.93 13.38
CA GLY A 564 -21.36 21.69 12.81
C GLY A 564 -20.53 20.69 13.63
N GLN A 565 -19.31 20.43 13.15
CA GLN A 565 -18.45 19.39 13.73
C GLN A 565 -17.86 19.76 15.10
N ASP A 566 -17.55 21.03 15.36
CA ASP A 566 -17.02 21.44 16.65
C ASP A 566 -18.11 21.50 17.74
N GLU A 567 -19.35 21.83 17.36
CA GLU A 567 -20.51 21.71 18.24
C GLU A 567 -20.80 20.25 18.60
N ALA A 568 -20.61 19.30 17.66
CA ALA A 568 -20.73 17.86 17.90
C ALA A 568 -19.62 17.33 18.84
N ARG A 569 -18.36 17.76 18.65
CA ARG A 569 -17.26 17.45 19.59
C ARG A 569 -17.57 18.01 20.99
N ALA A 570 -18.03 19.26 21.08
CA ALA A 570 -18.40 19.89 22.34
C ALA A 570 -19.62 19.22 23.00
N ALA A 571 -20.52 18.59 22.22
CA ALA A 571 -21.61 17.78 22.75
C ALA A 571 -21.10 16.50 23.42
N ILE A 572 -20.20 15.75 22.77
CA ILE A 572 -19.52 14.59 23.39
C ILE A 572 -18.82 14.99 24.69
N VAL A 573 -18.10 16.13 24.71
CA VAL A 573 -17.43 16.63 25.93
C VAL A 573 -18.45 16.86 27.05
N ARG A 574 -19.61 17.47 26.77
CA ARG A 574 -20.65 17.69 27.78
C ARG A 574 -21.24 16.37 28.30
N SER A 575 -21.57 15.43 27.41
CA SER A 575 -22.12 14.12 27.79
C SER A 575 -21.14 13.29 28.62
N TYR A 576 -19.86 13.22 28.20
CA TYR A 576 -18.82 12.45 28.88
C TYR A 576 -18.64 12.89 30.34
N ILE A 577 -18.66 14.21 30.58
CA ILE A 577 -18.52 14.77 31.94
C ILE A 577 -19.79 14.52 32.76
N ALA A 578 -20.98 14.68 32.17
CA ALA A 578 -22.25 14.40 32.85
C ALA A 578 -22.38 12.91 33.26
N ASP A 579 -21.97 11.97 32.40
CA ASP A 579 -21.90 10.55 32.76
C ASP A 579 -20.86 10.27 33.86
N ARG A 580 -19.68 10.91 33.80
CA ARG A 580 -18.67 10.76 34.87
C ARG A 580 -19.17 11.26 36.22
N GLU A 581 -20.01 12.29 36.24
CA GLU A 581 -20.64 12.80 37.47
C GLU A 581 -21.79 11.90 37.95
N ALA A 582 -22.56 11.28 37.05
CA ALA A 582 -23.67 10.38 37.40
C ALA A 582 -23.23 8.95 37.77
N HIS A 583 -22.17 8.44 37.15
CA HIS A 583 -21.75 7.03 37.22
C HIS A 583 -20.23 6.87 37.46
N PRO A 584 -19.61 7.51 38.48
CA PRO A 584 -18.15 7.67 38.57
C PRO A 584 -17.33 6.41 38.28
N GLU A 585 -17.67 5.29 38.92
CA GLU A 585 -17.00 3.98 38.81
C GLU A 585 -17.10 3.30 37.42
N ALA A 586 -17.99 3.76 36.53
CA ALA A 586 -18.17 3.15 35.21
C ALA A 586 -16.95 3.37 34.31
N SER A 587 -16.53 2.32 33.59
CA SER A 587 -15.50 2.43 32.55
C SER A 587 -16.08 3.13 31.31
N ARG A 588 -15.38 4.14 30.79
CA ARG A 588 -15.89 4.99 29.69
C ARG A 588 -14.81 5.42 28.69
N VAL A 589 -15.18 5.53 27.41
CA VAL A 589 -14.29 6.03 26.35
C VAL A 589 -15.05 6.77 25.25
N ALA A 590 -14.48 7.86 24.73
CA ALA A 590 -14.94 8.51 23.52
C ALA A 590 -14.25 7.89 22.28
N MET A 591 -14.94 7.81 21.15
CA MET A 591 -14.46 7.18 19.92
C MET A 591 -14.73 8.05 18.70
N ALA A 592 -13.73 8.19 17.83
CA ALA A 592 -13.89 8.86 16.54
C ALA A 592 -13.13 8.13 15.43
N HIS A 593 -13.44 8.44 14.17
CA HIS A 593 -12.76 7.82 13.03
C HIS A 593 -11.34 8.39 12.81
N ARG A 594 -11.19 9.72 12.70
CA ARG A 594 -9.91 10.39 12.38
C ARG A 594 -9.17 10.79 13.66
N ARG A 595 -7.83 10.72 13.66
CA ARG A 595 -7.03 11.15 14.83
C ARG A 595 -7.24 12.61 15.25
N VAL A 596 -7.47 13.53 14.31
CA VAL A 596 -7.71 14.95 14.63
C VAL A 596 -8.97 15.16 15.49
N ASP A 597 -9.97 14.29 15.33
CA ASP A 597 -11.17 14.30 16.17
C ASP A 597 -10.87 13.71 17.56
N VAL A 598 -10.07 12.64 17.61
CA VAL A 598 -9.64 12.01 18.87
C VAL A 598 -8.82 12.97 19.73
N GLN A 599 -7.90 13.73 19.13
CA GLN A 599 -7.10 14.73 19.84
C GLN A 599 -7.98 15.85 20.41
N ALA A 600 -8.85 16.46 19.58
CA ALA A 600 -9.76 17.52 20.03
C ALA A 600 -10.73 17.04 21.14
N LEU A 601 -11.15 15.77 21.11
CA LEU A 601 -11.97 15.17 22.17
C LEU A 601 -11.17 14.93 23.46
N ASN A 602 -9.92 14.45 23.38
CA ASN A 602 -9.04 14.32 24.53
C ASN A 602 -8.80 15.68 25.22
N GLU A 603 -8.39 16.69 24.44
CA GLU A 603 -8.12 18.04 24.93
C GLU A 603 -9.38 18.69 25.52
N GLY A 604 -10.52 18.57 24.84
CA GLY A 604 -11.81 19.09 25.30
C GLY A 604 -12.33 18.44 26.58
N ILE A 605 -12.28 17.10 26.69
CA ILE A 605 -12.66 16.38 27.92
C ILE A 605 -11.73 16.78 29.07
N ARG A 606 -10.42 16.84 28.82
CA ARG A 606 -9.43 17.18 29.85
C ARG A 606 -9.59 18.61 30.37
N SER A 607 -9.80 19.60 29.49
CA SER A 607 -10.11 20.96 29.92
C SER A 607 -11.38 21.00 30.76
N ALA A 608 -12.46 20.34 30.31
CA ALA A 608 -13.73 20.33 31.03
C ALA A 608 -13.68 19.63 32.41
N LEU A 609 -12.67 18.79 32.68
CA LEU A 609 -12.38 18.27 34.02
C LEU A 609 -11.63 19.31 34.88
N GLN A 610 -10.63 20.00 34.33
CA GLN A 610 -9.91 21.07 35.03
C GLN A 610 -10.81 22.26 35.36
N ASP A 611 -11.67 22.67 34.41
CA ASP A 611 -12.61 23.78 34.55
C ASP A 611 -13.77 23.48 35.54
N ARG A 612 -13.76 22.31 36.17
CA ARG A 612 -14.68 21.87 37.25
C ARG A 612 -13.95 21.40 38.51
N ASP A 613 -12.65 21.69 38.64
CA ASP A 613 -11.79 21.23 39.74
C ASP A 613 -11.80 19.69 39.94
N ARG A 614 -12.03 18.93 38.86
CA ARG A 614 -12.01 17.45 38.82
C ARG A 614 -10.70 16.86 38.32
N LEU A 615 -9.78 17.72 37.88
CA LEU A 615 -8.42 17.40 37.48
C LEU A 615 -7.54 18.60 37.85
N GLY A 616 -6.34 18.36 38.39
CA GLY A 616 -5.41 19.42 38.72
C GLY A 616 -4.96 20.24 37.50
N ARG A 617 -4.69 21.53 37.71
CA ARG A 617 -4.12 22.45 36.71
C ARG A 617 -2.91 23.17 37.32
N GLY A 618 -1.80 23.19 36.59
CA GLY A 618 -0.50 23.68 37.07
C GLY A 618 0.14 22.84 38.18
N GLU A 619 1.33 23.23 38.60
CA GLU A 619 2.12 22.49 39.62
C GLU A 619 1.37 22.37 40.97
N GLU A 620 0.57 23.37 41.34
CA GLU A 620 -0.28 23.35 42.55
C GLU A 620 -1.35 22.25 42.51
N GLY A 621 -1.83 21.89 41.30
CA GLY A 621 -2.72 20.75 41.07
C GLY A 621 -2.01 19.41 40.87
N GLY A 622 -0.68 19.37 40.98
CA GLY A 622 0.11 18.17 40.66
C GLY A 622 0.23 17.86 39.17
N GLU A 623 -0.15 18.79 38.29
CA GLU A 623 0.03 18.66 36.85
C GLU A 623 1.52 18.82 36.47
N ARG A 624 2.05 17.89 35.68
CA ARG A 624 3.40 17.97 35.10
C ARG A 624 3.36 17.75 33.60
N ILE A 625 4.27 18.42 32.88
CA ILE A 625 4.45 18.24 31.44
C ILE A 625 5.61 17.28 31.21
N PHE A 626 5.40 16.29 30.34
CA PHE A 626 6.40 15.34 29.88
C PHE A 626 6.42 15.30 28.35
N GLU A 627 7.57 14.99 27.76
CA GLU A 627 7.62 14.66 26.33
C GLU A 627 7.04 13.26 26.09
N THR A 628 6.28 13.13 25.00
CA THR A 628 5.75 11.84 24.53
C THR A 628 5.97 11.71 23.02
N ILE A 629 5.81 10.51 22.45
CA ILE A 629 6.02 10.28 21.01
C ILE A 629 5.14 11.19 20.11
N ASN A 630 4.04 11.74 20.64
CA ASN A 630 3.18 12.70 19.95
C ASN A 630 3.42 14.17 20.39
N GLY A 631 4.61 14.48 20.93
CA GLY A 631 4.98 15.78 21.49
C GLY A 631 4.61 15.94 22.97
N PRO A 632 4.81 17.12 23.57
CA PRO A 632 4.61 17.32 25.00
C PRO A 632 3.15 17.10 25.42
N ARG A 633 2.95 16.51 26.60
CA ARG A 633 1.65 16.29 27.24
C ARG A 633 1.71 16.65 28.71
N ALA A 634 0.67 17.34 29.18
CA ALA A 634 0.41 17.52 30.59
C ALA A 634 -0.35 16.29 31.15
N PHE A 635 0.13 15.72 32.25
CA PHE A 635 -0.56 14.70 33.02
C PHE A 635 -0.68 15.14 34.48
N ALA A 636 -1.84 14.89 35.09
CA ALA A 636 -2.14 15.15 36.49
C ALA A 636 -2.70 13.88 37.16
N PRO A 637 -2.78 13.79 38.51
CA PRO A 637 -3.55 12.73 39.16
C PRO A 637 -5.00 12.68 38.62
N ASP A 638 -5.57 11.48 38.53
CA ASP A 638 -6.85 11.15 37.86
C ASP A 638 -6.90 11.35 36.33
N ASP A 639 -5.81 11.71 35.65
CA ASP A 639 -5.79 11.74 34.18
C ASP A 639 -6.03 10.35 33.57
N ARG A 640 -6.72 10.34 32.43
CA ARG A 640 -6.89 9.12 31.63
C ARG A 640 -5.81 9.04 30.56
N ILE A 641 -5.09 7.93 30.47
CA ILE A 641 -4.04 7.73 29.45
C ILE A 641 -4.25 6.47 28.61
N VAL A 642 -3.62 6.47 27.43
CA VAL A 642 -3.53 5.33 26.52
C VAL A 642 -2.07 5.00 26.24
N PHE A 643 -1.71 3.71 26.34
CA PHE A 643 -0.40 3.19 25.95
C PHE A 643 -0.36 3.01 24.43
N LEU A 644 0.74 3.42 23.78
CA LEU A 644 0.87 3.44 22.32
C LEU A 644 1.84 2.40 21.77
N GLU A 645 2.67 1.78 22.61
CA GLU A 645 3.62 0.74 22.22
C GLU A 645 3.61 -0.45 23.21
N ASN A 646 4.17 -1.58 22.79
CA ASN A 646 4.29 -2.77 23.65
C ASN A 646 5.62 -2.75 24.40
N ASN A 647 5.60 -2.64 25.73
CA ASN A 647 6.78 -2.82 26.58
C ASN A 647 6.56 -4.03 27.51
N ARG A 648 7.48 -5.01 27.44
CA ARG A 648 7.39 -6.28 28.19
C ARG A 648 7.80 -6.18 29.66
N GLU A 649 8.63 -5.20 30.01
CA GLU A 649 9.18 -5.02 31.36
C GLU A 649 8.18 -4.28 32.25
N LEU A 650 7.56 -3.22 31.71
CA LEU A 650 6.36 -2.60 32.27
C LEU A 650 5.12 -3.51 32.11
N GLY A 651 5.16 -4.46 31.19
CA GLY A 651 4.03 -5.33 30.83
C GLY A 651 2.80 -4.56 30.33
N VAL A 652 3.03 -3.51 29.54
CA VAL A 652 1.98 -2.64 28.95
C VAL A 652 1.92 -2.82 27.43
N LYS A 653 0.74 -2.59 26.84
CA LYS A 653 0.44 -2.93 25.45
C LYS A 653 -0.17 -1.75 24.69
N ASN A 654 0.10 -1.69 23.38
CA ASN A 654 -0.49 -0.71 22.47
C ASN A 654 -2.04 -0.80 22.48
N GLY A 655 -2.69 0.25 22.97
CA GLY A 655 -4.13 0.33 23.17
C GLY A 655 -4.64 -0.22 24.50
N MET A 656 -3.78 -0.45 25.51
CA MET A 656 -4.21 -0.46 26.91
C MET A 656 -4.59 0.96 27.35
N LEU A 657 -5.60 1.06 28.21
CA LEU A 657 -5.97 2.27 28.93
C LEU A 657 -5.58 2.14 30.40
N GLY A 658 -5.38 3.27 31.05
CA GLY A 658 -5.15 3.34 32.49
C GLY A 658 -5.48 4.74 33.04
N THR A 659 -5.60 4.82 34.35
CA THR A 659 -5.85 6.07 35.09
C THR A 659 -4.63 6.38 35.95
N VAL A 660 -4.19 7.64 35.92
CA VAL A 660 -3.04 8.11 36.69
C VAL A 660 -3.40 8.20 38.17
N GLU A 661 -2.63 7.52 39.02
CA GLU A 661 -2.76 7.58 40.48
C GLU A 661 -1.87 8.69 41.08
N SER A 662 -0.66 8.87 40.53
CA SER A 662 0.29 9.89 40.99
C SER A 662 1.22 10.33 39.85
N VAL A 663 1.75 11.55 39.97
CA VAL A 663 2.62 12.19 38.96
C VAL A 663 3.91 12.70 39.61
N GLU A 664 4.93 11.86 39.60
CA GLU A 664 6.26 12.18 40.09
C GLU A 664 7.11 12.91 39.03
N PRO A 665 8.21 13.59 39.39
CA PRO A 665 9.04 14.32 38.43
C PRO A 665 9.60 13.48 37.27
N ASN A 666 9.80 12.17 37.48
CA ASN A 666 10.41 11.24 36.50
C ASN A 666 9.53 10.01 36.20
N ALA A 667 8.32 9.92 36.76
CA ALA A 667 7.47 8.75 36.63
C ALA A 667 5.99 9.08 36.77
N ILE A 668 5.15 8.33 36.08
CA ILE A 668 3.69 8.38 36.22
C ILE A 668 3.24 7.03 36.78
N GLN A 669 2.57 7.03 37.92
CA GLN A 669 1.97 5.82 38.48
C GLN A 669 0.58 5.64 37.85
N VAL A 670 0.34 4.50 37.20
CA VAL A 670 -0.85 4.27 36.38
C VAL A 670 -1.52 2.97 36.79
N ARG A 671 -2.77 3.05 37.24
CA ARG A 671 -3.66 1.90 37.44
C ARG A 671 -4.20 1.47 36.08
N LEU A 672 -3.83 0.28 35.62
CA LEU A 672 -4.30 -0.25 34.33
C LEU A 672 -5.77 -0.66 34.38
N ASP A 673 -6.43 -0.63 33.22
CA ASP A 673 -7.75 -1.22 33.04
C ASP A 673 -7.71 -2.76 33.10
N GLY A 674 -8.68 -3.33 33.81
CA GLY A 674 -8.88 -4.78 33.93
C GLY A 674 -8.55 -5.31 35.32
N LYS A 675 -8.88 -6.58 35.55
CA LYS A 675 -8.38 -7.36 36.71
C LYS A 675 -7.11 -8.08 36.29
N ASP A 676 -6.13 -8.21 37.19
CA ASP A 676 -5.14 -9.26 37.03
C ASP A 676 -5.85 -10.62 37.25
N TRP A 677 -5.52 -11.64 36.45
CA TRP A 677 -6.10 -12.97 36.65
C TRP A 677 -5.36 -13.78 37.72
N ARG A 678 -4.23 -13.26 38.22
CA ARG A 678 -3.40 -13.88 39.26
C ARG A 678 -3.53 -13.23 40.64
N ALA A 679 -4.21 -12.08 40.74
CA ALA A 679 -4.43 -11.35 41.99
C ALA A 679 -5.74 -10.56 41.93
N ASP A 680 -6.50 -10.52 43.04
CA ASP A 680 -7.77 -9.77 43.14
C ASP A 680 -7.60 -8.23 43.19
N GLU A 681 -6.38 -7.72 43.01
CA GLU A 681 -6.04 -6.30 43.08
C GLU A 681 -5.90 -5.65 41.70
N ALA A 682 -6.06 -4.33 41.63
CA ALA A 682 -5.89 -3.58 40.39
C ALA A 682 -4.41 -3.45 40.04
N ARG A 683 -4.02 -3.76 38.80
CA ARG A 683 -2.62 -3.77 38.38
C ARG A 683 -2.10 -2.35 38.12
N THR A 684 -1.47 -1.75 39.12
CA THR A 684 -0.71 -0.51 38.95
C THR A 684 0.67 -0.80 38.33
N VAL A 685 1.08 0.06 37.39
CA VAL A 685 2.42 0.11 36.81
C VAL A 685 3.04 1.48 37.06
N ILE A 686 4.35 1.53 37.30
CA ILE A 686 5.12 2.77 37.32
C ILE A 686 5.69 2.95 35.92
N VAL A 687 5.32 4.04 35.24
CA VAL A 687 5.82 4.39 33.90
C VAL A 687 6.97 5.38 34.07
N PRO A 688 8.25 4.95 33.96
CA PRO A 688 9.37 5.87 33.92
C PRO A 688 9.33 6.65 32.60
N VAL A 689 8.99 7.93 32.68
CA VAL A 689 8.76 8.80 31.50
C VAL A 689 10.02 9.02 30.66
N LYS A 690 11.19 8.74 31.25
CA LYS A 690 12.51 8.79 30.60
C LYS A 690 12.79 7.58 29.69
N ASP A 691 12.14 6.45 29.98
CA ASP A 691 12.38 5.15 29.33
C ASP A 691 11.17 4.65 28.52
N TYR A 692 9.99 5.27 28.72
CA TYR A 692 8.76 4.96 27.98
C TYR A 692 7.95 6.24 27.70
N GLN A 693 8.22 6.85 26.55
CA GLN A 693 7.52 8.04 26.05
C GLN A 693 6.23 7.71 25.25
N ALA A 694 5.88 6.43 25.10
CA ALA A 694 4.75 5.99 24.27
C ALA A 694 3.39 6.07 25.00
N VAL A 695 3.08 7.23 25.59
CA VAL A 695 1.79 7.55 26.23
C VAL A 695 1.13 8.78 25.61
N ASP A 696 -0.19 8.83 25.64
CA ASP A 696 -1.00 10.00 25.29
C ASP A 696 -2.30 9.98 26.11
N HIS A 697 -3.15 11.01 26.01
CA HIS A 697 -4.45 11.02 26.70
C HIS A 697 -5.39 9.92 26.16
N GLY A 698 -6.13 9.29 27.07
CA GLY A 698 -6.95 8.10 26.83
C GLY A 698 -8.45 8.32 27.06
N TYR A 699 -8.92 9.56 27.19
CA TYR A 699 -10.35 9.87 27.27
C TYR A 699 -11.06 9.50 25.95
N ALA A 700 -10.38 9.77 24.83
CA ALA A 700 -10.79 9.47 23.48
C ALA A 700 -9.78 8.57 22.75
N THR A 701 -10.25 7.71 21.86
CA THR A 701 -9.42 6.82 21.03
C THR A 701 -10.03 6.60 19.64
N THR A 702 -9.29 6.02 18.68
CA THR A 702 -9.87 5.70 17.36
C THR A 702 -10.75 4.45 17.43
N ILE A 703 -11.83 4.40 16.63
CA ILE A 703 -12.74 3.24 16.55
C ILE A 703 -11.93 1.93 16.32
N HIS A 704 -10.97 1.96 15.38
CA HIS A 704 -10.06 0.85 15.08
C HIS A 704 -9.26 0.32 16.30
N LYS A 705 -8.86 1.18 17.25
CA LYS A 705 -8.11 0.74 18.45
C LYS A 705 -8.98 -0.01 19.47
N ASN A 706 -10.30 0.16 19.38
CA ASN A 706 -11.30 -0.43 20.28
C ASN A 706 -11.85 -1.79 19.80
N GLN A 707 -11.35 -2.36 18.70
CA GLN A 707 -11.62 -3.77 18.40
C GLN A 707 -11.14 -4.64 19.58
N GLY A 708 -11.96 -5.63 19.96
CA GLY A 708 -11.81 -6.43 21.18
C GLY A 708 -12.11 -5.73 22.51
N ALA A 709 -12.12 -4.39 22.57
CA ALA A 709 -12.38 -3.66 23.81
C ALA A 709 -13.86 -3.80 24.27
N THR A 710 -14.09 -3.58 25.55
CA THR A 710 -15.43 -3.49 26.16
C THR A 710 -15.36 -2.49 27.32
N VAL A 711 -16.28 -1.54 27.32
CA VAL A 711 -16.44 -0.49 28.34
C VAL A 711 -17.89 -0.49 28.81
N ASP A 712 -18.20 0.18 29.92
CA ASP A 712 -19.58 0.31 30.38
C ASP A 712 -20.32 1.39 29.57
N ARG A 713 -19.68 2.54 29.32
CA ARG A 713 -20.22 3.68 28.57
C ARG A 713 -19.34 4.06 27.37
N SER A 714 -19.92 4.50 26.26
CA SER A 714 -19.14 5.02 25.13
C SER A 714 -19.80 6.17 24.37
N PHE A 715 -18.99 7.09 23.82
CA PHE A 715 -19.48 8.26 23.08
C PHE A 715 -18.83 8.30 21.70
N VAL A 716 -19.62 8.26 20.62
CA VAL A 716 -19.12 8.09 19.25
C VAL A 716 -19.31 9.37 18.44
N LEU A 717 -18.23 9.89 17.84
CA LEU A 717 -18.34 10.93 16.81
C LEU A 717 -18.50 10.29 15.43
N ALA A 718 -19.67 10.49 14.82
CA ALA A 718 -19.97 10.03 13.47
C ALA A 718 -19.12 10.76 12.41
N SER A 719 -18.81 10.08 11.31
CA SER A 719 -18.11 10.65 10.16
C SER A 719 -18.64 10.05 8.87
N GLY A 720 -18.80 10.85 7.81
CA GLY A 720 -19.26 10.37 6.49
C GLY A 720 -18.33 9.35 5.82
N MET A 721 -17.11 9.16 6.36
CA MET A 721 -16.19 8.08 5.98
C MET A 721 -16.51 6.73 6.62
N MET A 722 -17.28 6.69 7.73
CA MET A 722 -17.70 5.44 8.34
C MET A 722 -18.60 4.63 7.40
N ASP A 723 -18.57 3.32 7.57
CA ASP A 723 -19.36 2.31 6.87
C ASP A 723 -20.07 1.42 7.91
N ARG A 724 -20.77 0.36 7.46
CA ARG A 724 -21.48 -0.54 8.37
C ARG A 724 -20.55 -1.26 9.37
N HIS A 725 -19.33 -1.58 8.95
CA HIS A 725 -18.36 -2.32 9.75
C HIS A 725 -17.78 -1.46 10.89
N LEU A 726 -17.39 -0.21 10.59
CA LEU A 726 -16.98 0.76 11.61
C LEU A 726 -18.14 1.17 12.52
N THR A 727 -19.37 1.25 12.00
CA THR A 727 -20.57 1.55 12.79
C THR A 727 -20.87 0.43 13.78
N TYR A 728 -20.95 -0.83 13.33
CA TYR A 728 -21.13 -1.99 14.20
C TYR A 728 -20.05 -2.09 15.27
N ILE A 729 -18.77 -1.87 14.94
CA ILE A 729 -17.70 -1.82 15.95
C ILE A 729 -17.95 -0.72 16.97
N ALA A 730 -18.13 0.53 16.53
CA ALA A 730 -18.27 1.68 17.42
C ALA A 730 -19.49 1.55 18.35
N MET A 731 -20.65 1.19 17.80
CA MET A 731 -21.91 1.13 18.57
C MET A 731 -21.93 -0.03 19.59
N THR A 732 -21.17 -1.12 19.38
CA THR A 732 -21.26 -2.32 20.24
C THR A 732 -20.24 -2.41 21.37
N ARG A 733 -19.40 -1.39 21.63
CA ARG A 733 -18.35 -1.47 22.68
C ARG A 733 -18.86 -1.37 24.12
N HIS A 734 -20.04 -0.78 24.33
CA HIS A 734 -20.62 -0.50 25.65
C HIS A 734 -21.25 -1.73 26.33
N ARG A 735 -21.50 -1.65 27.64
CA ARG A 735 -22.39 -2.57 28.40
C ARG A 735 -23.70 -1.90 28.82
N ASP A 736 -23.66 -0.61 29.15
CA ASP A 736 -24.77 0.13 29.77
C ASP A 736 -25.36 1.20 28.86
N GLY A 737 -24.57 1.76 27.93
CA GLY A 737 -25.09 2.62 26.87
C GLY A 737 -24.02 3.26 25.99
N VAL A 738 -24.44 3.62 24.78
CA VAL A 738 -23.66 4.38 23.80
C VAL A 738 -24.45 5.61 23.35
N GLU A 739 -23.77 6.74 23.18
CA GLU A 739 -24.29 7.91 22.47
C GLU A 739 -23.60 8.08 21.12
N LEU A 740 -24.34 8.45 20.08
CA LEU A 740 -23.81 8.77 18.75
C LEU A 740 -24.05 10.25 18.43
N HIS A 741 -22.98 11.02 18.28
CA HIS A 741 -23.02 12.45 17.99
C HIS A 741 -22.60 12.71 16.54
N ALA A 742 -23.40 13.49 15.81
CA ALA A 742 -23.19 13.79 14.39
C ALA A 742 -23.40 15.27 14.06
N ALA A 743 -22.64 15.77 13.07
CA ALA A 743 -22.75 17.12 12.54
C ALA A 743 -23.74 17.16 11.36
N ARG A 744 -24.81 17.95 11.45
CA ARG A 744 -25.84 18.07 10.41
C ARG A 744 -25.24 18.42 9.06
N ASP A 745 -24.32 19.38 9.03
CA ASP A 745 -23.69 19.88 7.81
C ASP A 745 -22.84 18.84 7.07
N ALA A 746 -22.41 17.77 7.74
CA ALA A 746 -21.61 16.67 7.19
C ALA A 746 -22.45 15.49 6.66
N PHE A 747 -23.75 15.42 7.01
CA PHE A 747 -24.66 14.35 6.62
C PHE A 747 -25.86 14.81 5.77
N ILE A 748 -26.26 16.08 5.84
CA ILE A 748 -27.15 16.68 4.82
C ILE A 748 -26.37 16.75 3.51
N ASP A 749 -26.71 15.88 2.55
CA ASP A 749 -25.94 15.76 1.31
C ASP A 749 -26.07 17.01 0.43
N LYS A 750 -24.92 17.50 -0.05
CA LYS A 750 -24.77 18.72 -0.83
C LYS A 750 -24.42 18.44 -2.29
N GLN A 751 -24.23 17.17 -2.68
CA GLN A 751 -23.92 16.79 -4.06
C GLN A 751 -24.83 15.66 -4.55
N ALA A 752 -25.74 16.01 -5.46
CA ALA A 752 -26.53 15.01 -6.18
C ALA A 752 -25.61 14.15 -7.06
N GLY A 753 -25.61 12.83 -6.82
CA GLY A 753 -25.15 11.87 -7.81
C GLY A 753 -26.04 11.91 -9.06
N PRO A 754 -25.55 11.53 -10.26
CA PRO A 754 -26.27 11.77 -11.51
C PRO A 754 -27.64 11.05 -11.63
N PHE A 755 -27.81 9.93 -10.93
CA PHE A 755 -29.01 9.07 -10.98
C PHE A 755 -29.29 8.46 -9.60
N GLY A 756 -29.91 9.22 -8.69
CA GLY A 756 -30.33 8.72 -7.38
C GLY A 756 -31.45 9.54 -6.77
N GLN A 757 -32.41 8.89 -6.11
CA GLN A 757 -33.66 9.51 -5.61
C GLN A 757 -33.47 10.30 -4.29
N ALA A 758 -32.31 10.93 -4.09
CA ALA A 758 -32.09 11.83 -2.97
C ALA A 758 -32.92 13.10 -3.15
N GLY A 759 -33.69 13.47 -2.12
CA GLY A 759 -34.58 14.63 -2.14
C GLY A 759 -33.84 15.94 -2.41
N GLN A 760 -34.56 16.92 -2.97
CA GLN A 760 -34.00 18.23 -3.25
C GLN A 760 -33.77 18.97 -1.93
N ALA A 761 -32.56 18.88 -1.37
CA ALA A 761 -32.16 19.56 -0.15
C ALA A 761 -31.52 20.92 -0.45
N GLY A 762 -31.82 21.93 0.38
CA GLY A 762 -31.22 23.26 0.25
C GLY A 762 -31.84 24.28 1.20
N ARG A 763 -31.33 25.51 1.15
CA ARG A 763 -31.88 26.62 1.94
C ARG A 763 -33.14 27.17 1.27
N LEU A 764 -34.25 27.23 2.00
CA LEU A 764 -35.50 27.82 1.52
C LEU A 764 -35.32 29.32 1.28
N VAL A 765 -35.45 29.76 0.03
CA VAL A 765 -35.38 31.18 -0.35
C VAL A 765 -36.76 31.79 -0.47
N GLU A 766 -37.68 31.08 -1.12
CA GLU A 766 -39.00 31.58 -1.49
C GLU A 766 -39.95 30.41 -1.76
N HIS A 767 -41.24 30.57 -1.48
CA HIS A 767 -42.29 29.63 -1.87
C HIS A 767 -43.65 30.34 -1.93
N GLY A 768 -44.60 29.80 -2.69
CA GLY A 768 -45.96 30.33 -2.75
C GLY A 768 -46.74 29.96 -4.02
N PRO A 769 -47.96 30.49 -4.16
CA PRO A 769 -48.76 30.35 -5.38
C PRO A 769 -48.32 31.36 -6.45
N ALA A 770 -48.05 30.89 -7.68
CA ALA A 770 -47.71 31.70 -8.84
C ALA A 770 -48.21 31.06 -10.15
N PRO A 771 -48.30 31.81 -11.27
CA PRO A 771 -48.39 31.19 -12.60
C PRO A 771 -47.20 30.26 -12.83
N TYR A 772 -47.44 29.06 -13.36
CA TYR A 772 -46.37 28.06 -13.59
C TYR A 772 -45.20 28.64 -14.41
N GLU A 773 -43.96 28.37 -13.97
CA GLU A 773 -42.71 28.97 -14.47
C GLU A 773 -42.66 30.52 -14.41
N HIS A 774 -43.48 31.14 -13.57
CA HIS A 774 -43.72 32.60 -13.47
C HIS A 774 -44.18 33.27 -14.79
N GLN A 775 -44.61 32.49 -15.78
CA GLN A 775 -45.02 33.00 -17.09
C GLN A 775 -46.47 33.51 -17.07
N ALA A 776 -46.67 34.76 -17.49
CA ALA A 776 -47.99 35.38 -17.55
C ALA A 776 -48.89 34.68 -18.59
N GLY A 777 -49.95 34.02 -18.12
CA GLY A 777 -50.89 33.24 -18.93
C GLY A 777 -50.95 31.75 -18.58
N ASN A 778 -49.94 31.22 -17.88
CA ASN A 778 -49.96 29.84 -17.40
C ASN A 778 -50.95 29.65 -16.24
N ARG A 779 -51.43 28.41 -16.04
CA ARG A 779 -52.26 28.05 -14.87
C ARG A 779 -51.47 28.28 -13.57
N GLY A 780 -52.19 28.66 -12.51
CA GLY A 780 -51.60 28.78 -11.17
C GLY A 780 -51.13 27.43 -10.62
N SER A 781 -49.98 27.43 -9.95
CA SER A 781 -49.38 26.30 -9.27
C SER A 781 -48.60 26.80 -8.04
N TYR A 782 -48.23 25.90 -7.15
CA TYR A 782 -47.36 26.24 -6.02
C TYR A 782 -45.89 25.95 -6.37
N PHE A 783 -44.99 26.84 -5.97
CA PHE A 783 -43.55 26.67 -6.14
C PHE A 783 -42.80 26.69 -4.81
N VAL A 784 -41.63 26.06 -4.79
CA VAL A 784 -40.64 26.15 -3.71
C VAL A 784 -39.27 26.34 -4.37
N THR A 785 -38.55 27.39 -3.97
CA THR A 785 -37.18 27.71 -4.44
C THR A 785 -36.18 27.43 -3.34
N LEU A 786 -35.27 26.50 -3.60
CA LEU A 786 -34.15 26.15 -2.73
C LEU A 786 -32.83 26.63 -3.31
N GLU A 787 -31.91 27.02 -2.44
CA GLU A 787 -30.55 27.46 -2.78
C GLU A 787 -29.53 26.43 -2.24
N GLY A 788 -28.71 25.89 -3.14
CA GLY A 788 -27.67 24.93 -2.82
C GLY A 788 -26.39 25.59 -2.31
N ALA A 789 -25.43 24.77 -1.88
CA ALA A 789 -24.18 25.24 -1.28
C ALA A 789 -23.26 25.98 -2.27
N GLY A 790 -23.47 25.85 -3.58
CA GLY A 790 -22.79 26.64 -4.61
C GLY A 790 -23.48 27.97 -4.93
N GLY A 791 -24.57 28.31 -4.23
CA GLY A 791 -25.44 29.44 -4.56
C GLY A 791 -26.37 29.17 -5.74
N GLU A 792 -26.44 27.92 -6.23
CA GLU A 792 -27.33 27.56 -7.33
C GLU A 792 -28.78 27.43 -6.84
N ARG A 793 -29.71 28.09 -7.52
CA ARG A 793 -31.13 28.08 -7.17
C ARG A 793 -31.90 27.07 -8.01
N ARG A 794 -32.75 26.29 -7.36
CA ARG A 794 -33.58 25.25 -7.97
C ARG A 794 -35.03 25.50 -7.52
N THR A 795 -35.91 25.75 -8.48
CA THR A 795 -37.34 26.00 -8.23
C THR A 795 -38.16 24.81 -8.70
N THR A 796 -38.88 24.20 -7.76
CA THR A 796 -39.72 23.02 -8.00
C THR A 796 -41.19 23.42 -7.92
N TRP A 797 -41.98 22.90 -8.85
CA TRP A 797 -43.39 23.23 -9.02
C TRP A 797 -44.27 22.01 -8.79
N GLY A 798 -45.38 22.18 -8.08
CA GLY A 798 -46.30 21.07 -7.83
C GLY A 798 -47.52 21.50 -7.02
N VAL A 799 -48.70 21.05 -7.45
CA VAL A 799 -49.98 21.36 -6.79
C VAL A 799 -50.09 20.80 -5.36
N ASP A 800 -49.23 19.84 -5.00
CA ASP A 800 -49.18 19.23 -3.66
C ASP A 800 -48.12 19.87 -2.75
N LEU A 801 -47.23 20.72 -3.29
CA LEU A 801 -46.26 21.48 -2.48
C LEU A 801 -46.95 22.45 -1.51
N GLU A 802 -48.14 22.95 -1.86
CA GLU A 802 -48.95 23.78 -0.95
C GLU A 802 -49.34 23.01 0.32
N ARG A 803 -49.79 21.74 0.17
CA ARG A 803 -50.05 20.82 1.29
C ARG A 803 -48.78 20.61 2.11
N ALA A 804 -47.69 20.24 1.43
CA ALA A 804 -46.43 19.87 2.07
C ALA A 804 -45.82 21.02 2.90
N MET A 805 -45.76 22.21 2.30
CA MET A 805 -45.24 23.41 2.96
C MET A 805 -46.16 23.93 4.06
N ALA A 806 -47.49 23.79 3.93
CA ALA A 806 -48.43 24.14 4.99
C ALA A 806 -48.41 23.16 6.19
N GLN A 807 -48.05 21.89 5.95
CA GLN A 807 -47.90 20.89 7.02
C GLN A 807 -46.60 21.05 7.80
N ALA A 808 -45.48 21.29 7.13
CA ALA A 808 -44.17 21.46 7.78
C ALA A 808 -43.89 22.90 8.27
N ALA A 809 -44.57 23.90 7.70
CA ALA A 809 -44.46 25.33 8.04
C ALA A 809 -43.00 25.87 8.21
N PRO A 810 -42.04 25.55 7.31
CA PRO A 810 -40.65 25.95 7.47
C PRO A 810 -40.46 27.47 7.31
N ALA A 811 -39.58 28.05 8.11
CA ALA A 811 -39.20 29.46 7.99
C ALA A 811 -38.32 29.70 6.75
N ILE A 812 -38.51 30.83 6.07
CA ILE A 812 -37.59 31.28 5.00
C ILE A 812 -36.18 31.42 5.60
N GLY A 813 -35.19 30.84 4.93
CA GLY A 813 -33.81 30.71 5.41
C GLY A 813 -33.49 29.38 6.10
N ALA A 814 -34.48 28.53 6.41
CA ALA A 814 -34.24 27.18 6.94
C ALA A 814 -33.72 26.22 5.86
N THR A 815 -32.92 25.23 6.27
CA THR A 815 -32.54 24.10 5.41
C THR A 815 -33.66 23.07 5.43
N ILE A 816 -34.24 22.76 4.26
CA ILE A 816 -35.30 21.75 4.09
C ILE A 816 -35.01 20.84 2.91
N GLY A 817 -35.72 19.71 2.83
CA GLY A 817 -35.65 18.78 1.70
C GLY A 817 -37.02 18.43 1.15
N LEU A 818 -37.19 18.57 -0.17
CA LEU A 818 -38.41 18.10 -0.85
C LEU A 818 -38.26 16.62 -1.23
N VAL A 819 -39.14 15.79 -0.67
CA VAL A 819 -39.20 14.35 -0.90
C VAL A 819 -40.44 14.02 -1.74
N HIS A 820 -40.23 13.29 -2.83
CA HIS A 820 -41.31 12.84 -3.71
C HIS A 820 -41.88 11.51 -3.20
N GLU A 821 -43.15 11.51 -2.78
CA GLU A 821 -43.82 10.35 -2.15
C GLU A 821 -44.45 9.39 -3.17
N GLY A 822 -44.39 9.73 -4.46
CA GLY A 822 -45.00 8.97 -5.56
C GLY A 822 -45.93 9.84 -6.42
N SER A 823 -46.28 9.33 -7.60
CA SER A 823 -47.08 10.04 -8.59
C SER A 823 -48.34 9.27 -8.99
N GLN A 824 -49.49 9.92 -8.94
CA GLN A 824 -50.76 9.38 -9.42
C GLN A 824 -51.09 9.95 -10.81
N THR A 825 -51.32 9.09 -11.81
CA THR A 825 -51.88 9.53 -13.09
C THR A 825 -53.31 10.04 -12.90
N VAL A 826 -53.54 11.32 -13.21
CA VAL A 826 -54.86 11.98 -13.14
C VAL A 826 -55.24 12.45 -14.54
N ARG A 827 -56.49 12.20 -14.94
CA ARG A 827 -57.01 12.64 -16.24
C ARG A 827 -57.66 14.01 -16.11
N LEU A 828 -57.22 14.95 -16.95
CA LEU A 828 -57.67 16.34 -16.96
C LEU A 828 -58.97 16.52 -17.76
N LEU A 829 -59.64 17.65 -17.57
CA LEU A 829 -60.94 18.00 -18.19
C LEU A 829 -60.88 18.13 -19.72
N ASP A 830 -59.68 18.33 -20.28
CA ASP A 830 -59.37 18.33 -21.72
C ASP A 830 -59.11 16.91 -22.28
N GLY A 831 -59.18 15.88 -21.42
CA GLY A 831 -59.03 14.47 -21.78
C GLY A 831 -57.59 13.95 -21.74
N THR A 832 -56.60 14.81 -21.49
CA THR A 832 -55.18 14.45 -21.35
C THR A 832 -54.89 13.80 -19.98
N GLU A 833 -53.76 13.09 -19.86
CA GLU A 833 -53.31 12.48 -18.61
C GLU A 833 -52.05 13.19 -18.10
N ALA A 834 -52.03 13.48 -16.80
CA ALA A 834 -50.94 14.20 -16.12
C ALA A 834 -50.55 13.50 -14.82
N GLN A 835 -49.28 13.55 -14.44
CA GLN A 835 -48.81 13.02 -13.16
C GLN A 835 -49.05 14.02 -12.03
N ARG A 836 -49.88 13.65 -11.05
CA ARG A 836 -49.97 14.34 -9.76
C ARG A 836 -48.91 13.76 -8.83
N HIS A 837 -47.80 14.48 -8.71
CA HIS A 837 -46.74 14.21 -7.73
C HIS A 837 -47.21 14.58 -6.31
N SER A 838 -47.03 13.65 -5.37
CA SER A 838 -47.21 13.88 -3.92
C SER A 838 -45.87 14.26 -3.30
N TRP A 839 -45.87 15.20 -2.36
CA TRP A 839 -44.64 15.72 -1.75
C TRP A 839 -44.73 15.82 -0.23
N SER A 840 -43.64 15.49 0.46
CA SER A 840 -43.39 15.89 1.85
C SER A 840 -42.14 16.75 1.96
N VAL A 841 -42.10 17.56 3.02
CA VAL A 841 -40.97 18.43 3.37
C VAL A 841 -40.29 17.82 4.59
N ARG A 842 -38.99 17.49 4.47
CA ARG A 842 -38.15 17.10 5.60
C ARG A 842 -37.39 18.28 6.18
N ASP A 843 -37.23 18.29 7.50
CA ASP A 843 -36.41 19.28 8.20
C ASP A 843 -34.90 18.95 8.15
N ALA A 844 -34.08 19.82 8.72
CA ALA A 844 -32.63 19.63 8.77
C ALA A 844 -32.16 18.45 9.64
N ASN A 845 -32.97 18.02 10.62
CA ASN A 845 -32.69 16.83 11.44
C ASN A 845 -33.02 15.55 10.68
N GLU A 846 -34.20 15.47 10.08
CA GLU A 846 -34.65 14.32 9.28
C GLU A 846 -33.76 14.08 8.06
N LEU A 847 -33.29 15.14 7.42
CA LEU A 847 -32.27 15.05 6.37
C LEU A 847 -30.93 14.55 6.90
N ALA A 848 -30.45 15.07 8.04
CA ALA A 848 -29.20 14.65 8.64
C ALA A 848 -29.26 13.19 9.13
N LEU A 849 -30.39 12.74 9.68
CA LEU A 849 -30.62 11.35 10.12
C LEU A 849 -30.66 10.39 8.93
N ALA A 850 -31.42 10.71 7.87
CA ALA A 850 -31.47 9.88 6.67
C ALA A 850 -30.09 9.81 5.97
N GLY A 851 -29.35 10.93 5.94
CA GLY A 851 -27.98 10.97 5.44
C GLY A 851 -26.99 10.19 6.31
N LEU A 852 -27.12 10.28 7.64
CA LEU A 852 -26.35 9.50 8.61
C LEU A 852 -26.60 8.00 8.41
N GLU A 853 -27.86 7.58 8.36
CA GLU A 853 -28.26 6.20 8.11
C GLU A 853 -27.69 5.68 6.79
N ALA A 854 -27.89 6.40 5.67
CA ALA A 854 -27.41 5.98 4.36
C ALA A 854 -25.87 5.88 4.30
N ARG A 855 -25.15 6.80 4.96
CA ARG A 855 -23.68 6.78 5.01
C ARG A 855 -23.17 5.66 5.89
N LEU A 856 -23.72 5.47 7.09
CA LEU A 856 -23.29 4.44 8.05
C LEU A 856 -23.77 3.03 7.68
N SER A 857 -24.86 2.87 6.92
CA SER A 857 -25.33 1.57 6.42
C SER A 857 -24.59 1.10 5.16
N ARG A 858 -23.75 1.96 4.55
CA ARG A 858 -22.97 1.64 3.35
C ARG A 858 -22.13 0.38 3.57
N SER A 859 -22.19 -0.55 2.62
CA SER A 859 -21.28 -1.70 2.61
C SER A 859 -19.85 -1.25 2.33
N GLY A 860 -18.93 -1.61 3.23
CA GLY A 860 -17.49 -1.60 3.01
C GLY A 860 -16.90 -3.01 2.90
N ALA A 861 -17.75 -4.03 2.77
CA ALA A 861 -17.34 -5.43 2.74
C ALA A 861 -16.39 -5.72 1.57
N LYS A 862 -15.37 -6.56 1.78
CA LYS A 862 -14.50 -6.99 0.68
C LYS A 862 -15.16 -8.09 -0.15
N GLU A 863 -15.20 -7.85 -1.46
CA GLU A 863 -15.61 -8.82 -2.47
C GLU A 863 -14.52 -9.89 -2.67
N THR A 864 -14.97 -11.12 -2.97
CA THR A 864 -14.16 -12.27 -3.39
C THR A 864 -14.66 -12.74 -4.76
N THR A 865 -13.80 -13.41 -5.52
CA THR A 865 -14.19 -14.10 -6.76
C THR A 865 -15.28 -15.15 -6.55
N LEU A 866 -15.43 -15.64 -5.31
CA LEU A 866 -16.45 -16.60 -4.89
C LEU A 866 -17.85 -15.97 -4.73
N ASP A 867 -17.98 -14.64 -4.76
CA ASP A 867 -19.29 -13.94 -4.75
C ASP A 867 -19.98 -14.00 -6.13
N TYR A 868 -19.26 -14.35 -7.20
CA TYR A 868 -19.73 -14.30 -8.59
C TYR A 868 -19.92 -15.67 -9.30
N PRO A 869 -20.36 -16.76 -8.62
CA PRO A 869 -20.29 -18.10 -9.20
C PRO A 869 -21.32 -18.32 -10.33
N ARG A 870 -22.48 -17.63 -10.28
CA ARG A 870 -23.54 -17.77 -11.29
C ARG A 870 -23.15 -17.09 -12.60
N ASP A 871 -22.87 -15.79 -12.56
CA ASP A 871 -22.44 -15.00 -13.72
C ASP A 871 -21.23 -15.64 -14.44
N PHE A 872 -20.30 -16.23 -13.67
CA PHE A 872 -19.14 -16.96 -14.19
C PHE A 872 -19.49 -18.34 -14.80
N ALA A 873 -20.41 -19.10 -14.18
CA ALA A 873 -20.83 -20.41 -14.68
C ALA A 873 -21.70 -20.31 -15.94
N ASP A 874 -22.64 -19.35 -15.97
CA ASP A 874 -23.54 -19.11 -17.09
C ASP A 874 -22.77 -18.66 -18.34
N ARG A 875 -21.77 -17.78 -18.17
CA ARG A 875 -20.84 -17.37 -19.25
C ARG A 875 -20.05 -18.50 -19.90
N ARG A 876 -19.92 -19.66 -19.25
CA ARG A 876 -19.23 -20.84 -19.81
C ARG A 876 -20.18 -22.00 -20.14
N GLY A 877 -21.48 -21.89 -19.85
CA GLY A 877 -22.46 -22.96 -20.04
C GLY A 877 -22.22 -24.19 -19.14
N ILE A 878 -21.63 -24.01 -17.95
CA ILE A 878 -21.19 -25.12 -17.08
C ILE A 878 -22.28 -25.50 -16.04
N ALA A 879 -23.44 -24.83 -16.03
CA ALA A 879 -24.49 -24.99 -15.02
C ALA A 879 -24.86 -26.46 -14.70
N GLU A 880 -25.03 -27.32 -15.70
CA GLU A 880 -25.36 -28.75 -15.50
C GLU A 880 -24.24 -29.55 -14.80
N ALA A 881 -22.97 -29.16 -14.99
CA ALA A 881 -21.82 -29.83 -14.39
C ALA A 881 -21.52 -29.37 -12.94
N PHE A 882 -22.17 -28.29 -12.47
CA PHE A 882 -22.06 -27.83 -11.08
C PHE A 882 -23.02 -28.55 -10.11
N GLY A 883 -23.88 -29.45 -10.58
CA GLY A 883 -24.81 -30.21 -9.73
C GLY A 883 -25.95 -29.38 -9.11
N LEU A 884 -26.04 -28.09 -9.47
CA LEU A 884 -27.09 -27.16 -9.04
C LEU A 884 -28.42 -27.51 -9.70
N ARG A 885 -29.13 -28.49 -9.14
CA ARG A 885 -30.57 -28.64 -9.38
C ARG A 885 -31.30 -27.45 -8.80
N SER A 886 -32.26 -26.91 -9.54
CA SER A 886 -33.29 -26.06 -8.95
C SER A 886 -34.11 -26.87 -7.95
N ASP A 887 -34.79 -26.16 -7.05
CA ASP A 887 -35.92 -26.67 -6.26
C ASP A 887 -35.58 -27.81 -5.29
N ILE A 888 -34.87 -27.46 -4.21
CA ILE A 888 -35.08 -28.16 -2.92
C ILE A 888 -36.39 -27.61 -2.33
N GLU A 889 -37.51 -28.30 -2.60
CA GLU A 889 -38.69 -28.19 -1.75
C GLU A 889 -38.31 -28.70 -0.36
N LEU A 890 -38.18 -27.78 0.61
CA LEU A 890 -38.07 -28.14 2.02
C LEU A 890 -39.42 -28.69 2.50
N PRO A 891 -39.51 -29.94 2.97
CA PRO A 891 -40.71 -30.43 3.64
C PRO A 891 -40.93 -29.59 4.89
N ARG A 892 -42.04 -28.82 4.94
CA ARG A 892 -42.42 -28.06 6.14
C ARG A 892 -42.80 -29.03 7.26
N ALA A 893 -41.83 -29.33 8.13
CA ALA A 893 -42.10 -30.01 9.40
C ALA A 893 -43.04 -29.13 10.24
N GLU A 894 -44.12 -29.73 10.73
CA GLU A 894 -45.21 -29.02 11.42
C GLU A 894 -44.76 -28.55 12.82
N ALA A 895 -44.37 -27.28 12.93
CA ALA A 895 -44.23 -26.61 14.22
C ALA A 895 -45.61 -26.20 14.74
N SER A 896 -46.26 -27.09 15.51
CA SER A 896 -47.62 -26.92 16.02
C SER A 896 -47.82 -25.62 16.82
N ARG A 897 -48.37 -24.58 16.18
CA ARG A 897 -48.96 -23.43 16.87
C ARG A 897 -50.46 -23.67 17.08
N VAL A 898 -50.91 -23.41 18.30
CA VAL A 898 -52.32 -23.53 18.71
C VAL A 898 -53.11 -22.37 18.13
N GLU A 899 -54.13 -22.66 17.31
CA GLU A 899 -55.16 -21.68 16.95
C GLU A 899 -56.40 -21.80 17.84
N MET A 900 -56.95 -20.65 18.21
CA MET A 900 -58.30 -20.48 18.75
C MET A 900 -58.95 -19.28 18.00
N PRO A 901 -60.25 -19.36 17.65
CA PRO A 901 -60.53 -19.55 16.22
C PRO A 901 -61.68 -18.71 15.66
N ARG A 902 -61.93 -18.91 14.34
CA ARG A 902 -63.08 -18.42 13.52
C ARG A 902 -62.85 -17.02 12.93
N GLN A 903 -63.45 -16.65 11.79
CA GLN A 903 -64.70 -17.17 11.22
C GLN A 903 -64.82 -17.00 9.68
N ASP A 904 -65.46 -17.97 9.00
CA ASP A 904 -66.38 -17.92 7.82
C ASP A 904 -66.22 -16.81 6.73
N LEU A 905 -66.49 -17.01 5.42
CA LEU A 905 -67.05 -18.12 4.62
C LEU A 905 -66.91 -17.81 3.10
N ALA A 906 -66.98 -18.84 2.23
CA ALA A 906 -67.55 -18.79 0.86
C ALA A 906 -66.80 -17.98 -0.26
N ILE A 907 -66.95 -18.19 -1.59
CA ILE A 907 -67.55 -19.25 -2.45
C ILE A 907 -67.02 -19.12 -3.91
N ASP A 908 -66.96 -20.23 -4.68
CA ASP A 908 -66.79 -20.31 -6.15
C ASP A 908 -65.45 -19.77 -6.77
N ARG A 909 -65.05 -20.10 -8.02
CA ARG A 909 -65.71 -20.89 -9.09
C ARG A 909 -64.73 -21.73 -9.93
N ARG A 910 -65.27 -22.86 -10.43
CA ARG A 910 -64.86 -23.77 -11.53
C ARG A 910 -64.09 -23.08 -12.68
N GLN A 911 -63.15 -23.71 -13.38
CA GLN A 911 -63.30 -24.88 -14.29
C GLN A 911 -61.97 -25.68 -14.40
N GLU A 912 -61.95 -27.03 -14.44
CA GLU A 912 -62.23 -27.95 -15.56
C GLU A 912 -61.31 -27.81 -16.80
N ALA A 913 -60.79 -28.88 -17.43
CA ALA A 913 -60.64 -30.30 -17.04
C ALA A 913 -59.79 -31.09 -18.09
N ARG A 914 -59.34 -32.32 -17.73
CA ARG A 914 -59.01 -33.48 -18.64
C ARG A 914 -57.72 -33.33 -19.48
N ARG A 915 -56.93 -34.37 -19.83
CA ARG A 915 -56.88 -35.87 -19.68
C ARG A 915 -55.43 -36.30 -20.03
N ASP A 916 -54.88 -37.51 -19.85
CA ASP A 916 -55.13 -38.78 -19.12
C ASP A 916 -53.71 -39.45 -19.00
N ARG A 917 -53.33 -40.16 -17.92
CA ARG A 917 -53.20 -41.66 -17.83
C ARG A 917 -52.48 -42.36 -19.01
N GLN A 918 -51.58 -43.35 -18.83
CA GLN A 918 -51.25 -44.20 -17.65
C GLN A 918 -49.88 -44.92 -17.77
N GLU A 919 -49.40 -45.49 -16.65
CA GLU A 919 -48.25 -46.44 -16.47
C GLU A 919 -48.55 -47.85 -17.08
N PRO A 920 -47.63 -48.88 -17.14
CA PRO A 920 -46.50 -49.19 -16.22
C PRO A 920 -45.23 -49.91 -16.79
N GLN A 921 -44.42 -50.48 -15.87
CA GLN A 921 -43.19 -51.31 -16.02
C GLN A 921 -43.51 -52.81 -16.36
N PRO A 922 -42.56 -53.79 -16.36
CA PRO A 922 -41.07 -53.81 -16.45
C PRO A 922 -40.49 -54.87 -17.45
N GLU A 923 -39.16 -55.12 -17.39
CA GLU A 923 -38.41 -56.39 -17.66
C GLU A 923 -37.57 -56.66 -18.94
N HIS A 924 -36.41 -57.29 -18.68
CA HIS A 924 -35.56 -58.25 -19.44
C HIS A 924 -35.36 -58.20 -20.98
N GLY A 925 -34.07 -58.16 -21.41
CA GLY A 925 -33.51 -59.29 -22.18
C GLY A 925 -32.86 -59.12 -23.58
N ARG A 926 -31.53 -59.01 -23.62
CA ARG A 926 -30.56 -59.60 -24.60
C ARG A 926 -30.78 -59.51 -26.14
N SER A 927 -29.93 -58.69 -26.78
CA SER A 927 -28.92 -59.02 -27.82
C SER A 927 -29.08 -60.22 -28.79
N ALA A 928 -28.96 -59.98 -30.11
CA ALA A 928 -28.13 -60.68 -31.14
C ALA A 928 -28.67 -60.35 -32.56
N PHE A 929 -27.98 -60.49 -33.71
CA PHE A 929 -26.58 -60.77 -34.13
C PHE A 929 -26.16 -59.60 -35.08
N ASP A 930 -25.14 -59.57 -35.96
CA ASP A 930 -24.04 -60.44 -36.45
C ASP A 930 -22.86 -59.52 -36.89
N GLY A 931 -21.67 -59.97 -37.33
CA GLY A 931 -21.22 -61.34 -37.54
C GLY A 931 -19.74 -61.50 -37.91
N LEU A 932 -19.29 -62.77 -37.91
CA LEU A 932 -18.01 -63.33 -38.39
C LEU A 932 -16.68 -62.76 -37.80
N LYS A 933 -15.92 -63.48 -36.93
CA LYS A 933 -15.12 -64.75 -37.10
C LYS A 933 -13.69 -64.49 -37.65
N LEU A 934 -12.60 -65.14 -37.22
CA LEU A 934 -12.40 -66.28 -36.29
C LEU A 934 -10.93 -66.42 -35.77
N SER A 935 -10.76 -66.92 -34.53
CA SER A 935 -9.62 -67.76 -34.02
C SER A 935 -8.21 -67.12 -33.82
N ARG A 936 -7.33 -67.56 -32.88
CA ARG A 936 -7.40 -68.63 -31.84
C ARG A 936 -6.31 -68.49 -30.73
N GLY A 937 -6.69 -68.62 -29.44
CA GLY A 937 -5.85 -69.11 -28.31
C GLY A 937 -4.63 -68.27 -27.86
N ALA A 938 -3.97 -68.53 -26.71
CA ALA A 938 -4.34 -69.33 -25.52
C ALA A 938 -3.47 -68.88 -24.30
N ALA A 939 -3.64 -69.51 -23.12
CA ALA A 939 -3.18 -69.01 -21.82
C ALA A 939 -1.77 -69.47 -21.34
N VAL A 940 -1.16 -68.63 -20.48
CA VAL A 940 -0.38 -68.90 -19.24
C VAL A 940 0.60 -70.11 -19.19
N GLU A 941 1.90 -69.84 -18.91
CA GLU A 941 2.71 -70.41 -17.79
C GLU A 941 4.13 -69.77 -17.71
N GLY A 942 4.91 -70.06 -16.65
CA GLY A 942 6.31 -69.59 -16.42
C GLY A 942 7.35 -70.73 -16.59
N PRO A 943 8.49 -70.78 -15.86
CA PRO A 943 9.08 -69.80 -14.94
C PRO A 943 10.64 -69.63 -15.01
N ALA A 944 11.18 -68.73 -14.17
CA ALA A 944 12.49 -68.70 -13.47
C ALA A 944 13.79 -69.36 -14.03
N ARG A 945 14.89 -68.58 -14.01
CA ARG A 945 16.25 -69.01 -13.56
C ARG A 945 17.13 -67.80 -13.16
N GLY A 946 17.79 -67.85 -12.00
CA GLY A 946 18.87 -66.94 -11.55
C GLY A 946 20.25 -67.64 -11.57
N PRO A 947 21.29 -67.22 -10.79
CA PRO A 947 21.35 -66.17 -9.75
C PRO A 947 22.51 -65.13 -9.95
N GLY A 948 22.81 -64.30 -8.94
CA GLY A 948 24.01 -63.40 -8.84
C GLY A 948 25.21 -64.07 -8.14
N PRO A 949 26.05 -63.38 -7.31
CA PRO A 949 26.10 -61.95 -6.94
C PRO A 949 27.54 -61.33 -6.86
N ALA A 950 27.70 -60.18 -6.16
CA ALA A 950 28.95 -59.61 -5.56
C ALA A 950 30.08 -59.05 -6.47
N GLU A 951 31.09 -58.28 -6.01
CA GLU A 951 31.18 -57.10 -5.09
C GLU A 951 32.65 -56.52 -5.11
N THR A 952 32.87 -55.29 -4.60
CA THR A 952 34.16 -54.67 -4.14
C THR A 952 35.23 -54.11 -5.12
N ALA A 953 36.13 -53.25 -4.54
CA ALA A 953 37.29 -52.49 -5.07
C ALA A 953 37.01 -51.36 -6.09
N ARG A 954 37.45 -50.09 -5.99
CA ARG A 954 38.57 -49.31 -5.36
C ARG A 954 39.85 -49.09 -6.21
N GLU A 955 39.96 -47.83 -6.68
CA GLU A 955 41.12 -46.91 -6.67
C GLU A 955 42.38 -47.10 -7.57
N LEU A 956 42.83 -45.94 -8.13
CA LEU A 956 44.19 -45.54 -8.58
C LEU A 956 44.81 -46.37 -9.74
N THR A 957 45.32 -45.78 -10.86
CA THR A 957 46.38 -44.75 -10.97
C THR A 957 46.42 -44.01 -12.32
N ARG A 958 47.28 -42.98 -12.44
CA ARG A 958 47.74 -42.28 -13.68
C ARG A 958 49.04 -42.94 -14.21
N PRO A 959 49.48 -42.81 -15.50
CA PRO A 959 49.83 -41.54 -16.19
C PRO A 959 49.43 -41.46 -17.68
N ALA A 960 50.03 -40.55 -18.45
CA ALA A 960 49.69 -40.22 -19.84
C ALA A 960 50.94 -40.06 -20.73
N GLU A 961 50.82 -40.29 -22.05
CA GLU A 961 51.84 -39.86 -23.03
C GLU A 961 51.31 -39.63 -24.47
N VAL A 962 51.60 -38.42 -24.98
CA VAL A 962 52.09 -38.02 -26.33
C VAL A 962 51.67 -38.80 -27.60
N ARG A 963 51.25 -38.03 -28.64
CA ARG A 963 51.52 -38.32 -30.07
C ARG A 963 51.88 -37.05 -30.86
N GLN A 964 52.48 -37.22 -32.05
CA GLN A 964 53.29 -36.22 -32.75
C GLN A 964 52.59 -35.46 -33.91
N ARG A 965 53.26 -34.42 -34.43
CA ARG A 965 52.87 -33.59 -35.59
C ARG A 965 53.23 -34.23 -36.95
N GLY A 966 52.49 -33.85 -38.00
CA GLY A 966 52.98 -33.71 -39.38
C GLY A 966 52.43 -32.39 -39.96
N MET A 967 53.24 -31.39 -40.32
CA MET A 967 54.12 -31.28 -41.49
C MET A 967 53.43 -30.80 -42.79
N PHE A 968 52.45 -29.89 -42.69
CA PHE A 968 52.01 -29.04 -43.82
C PHE A 968 51.67 -27.60 -43.36
N ASP A 969 52.67 -26.91 -42.81
CA ASP A 969 52.65 -25.44 -42.78
C ASP A 969 52.86 -24.90 -44.22
N GLY A 970 51.97 -24.01 -44.67
CA GLY A 970 52.20 -23.10 -45.79
C GLY A 970 52.25 -23.67 -47.22
N LEU A 971 51.14 -23.53 -47.96
CA LEU A 971 51.14 -23.37 -49.43
C LEU A 971 49.91 -22.53 -49.87
N ARG A 972 49.93 -21.96 -51.08
CA ARG A 972 49.21 -20.72 -51.41
C ARG A 972 48.69 -20.69 -52.86
N LEU A 973 47.51 -20.07 -53.07
CA LEU A 973 46.97 -19.58 -54.35
C LEU A 973 46.56 -20.67 -55.38
N PRO A 974 45.81 -20.35 -56.46
CA PRO A 974 45.25 -19.05 -56.86
C PRO A 974 43.72 -19.01 -57.06
N ALA A 975 43.20 -17.82 -57.35
CA ALA A 975 41.90 -17.61 -58.01
C ALA A 975 42.11 -16.81 -59.33
N PRO A 976 41.37 -17.11 -60.41
CA PRO A 976 41.54 -16.47 -61.73
C PRO A 976 40.96 -15.03 -61.82
N PRO A 977 41.29 -14.24 -62.87
CA PRO A 977 41.38 -12.78 -62.75
C PRO A 977 40.50 -11.97 -63.74
N VAL A 978 40.70 -10.63 -63.71
CA VAL A 978 40.18 -9.59 -64.64
C VAL A 978 38.73 -9.15 -64.30
N ALA A 979 38.35 -7.86 -64.29
CA ALA A 979 38.98 -6.68 -64.90
C ALA A 979 39.34 -5.53 -63.93
N ARG A 980 40.34 -4.73 -64.34
CA ARG A 980 40.52 -3.33 -63.93
C ARG A 980 39.88 -2.42 -64.99
N PRO A 981 39.40 -1.24 -64.60
CA PRO A 981 39.69 0.02 -65.26
C PRO A 981 40.76 0.74 -64.40
N GLU A 982 42.02 0.84 -64.81
CA GLU A 982 42.50 1.75 -65.85
C GLU A 982 42.14 3.22 -65.58
N THR A 983 43.08 3.92 -64.95
CA THR A 983 43.13 5.38 -64.95
C THR A 983 43.58 5.89 -66.31
N ILE A 984 42.65 6.32 -67.17
CA ILE A 984 42.89 7.34 -68.21
C ILE A 984 41.55 7.95 -68.66
N ARG A 985 41.51 9.29 -68.73
CA ARG A 985 40.53 10.14 -69.43
C ARG A 985 39.03 9.82 -69.29
N ALA A 986 38.42 10.38 -68.24
CA ALA A 986 37.00 10.73 -68.19
C ALA A 986 36.81 12.19 -67.70
N GLU A 987 37.62 13.10 -68.22
CA GLU A 987 37.74 14.48 -67.73
C GLU A 987 36.84 15.50 -68.47
N GLN A 988 35.99 15.04 -69.39
CA GLN A 988 35.28 15.91 -70.35
C GLN A 988 33.75 15.96 -70.25
N ASP A 989 33.08 15.06 -69.51
CA ASP A 989 31.60 15.05 -69.35
C ASP A 989 31.07 15.64 -68.02
N ARG A 990 31.90 16.41 -67.30
CA ARG A 990 31.51 17.06 -66.04
C ARG A 990 30.62 18.33 -66.12
N PRO A 991 30.39 19.02 -67.26
CA PRO A 991 29.48 20.18 -67.29
C PRO A 991 28.00 19.83 -67.09
N ILE A 992 27.50 18.83 -67.84
CA ILE A 992 26.05 18.62 -68.03
C ILE A 992 25.41 17.99 -66.79
N GLN A 993 26.03 16.95 -66.21
CA GLN A 993 25.51 16.28 -65.02
C GLN A 993 25.35 17.25 -63.84
N ARG A 994 26.30 18.19 -63.68
CA ARG A 994 26.27 19.23 -62.62
C ARG A 994 25.16 20.27 -62.82
N GLN A 995 24.64 20.47 -64.04
CA GLN A 995 23.47 21.30 -64.27
C GLN A 995 22.17 20.54 -63.98
N ALA A 996 22.05 19.27 -64.37
CA ALA A 996 20.89 18.44 -64.05
C ALA A 996 20.69 18.28 -62.53
N ASP A 997 21.74 17.94 -61.79
CA ASP A 997 21.68 17.80 -60.32
C ASP A 997 21.49 19.14 -59.57
N ARG A 998 21.64 20.29 -60.24
CA ARG A 998 21.24 21.58 -59.66
C ARG A 998 19.73 21.84 -59.74
N LEU A 999 18.99 21.15 -60.62
CA LEU A 999 17.58 21.41 -60.90
C LEU A 999 16.58 20.43 -60.27
N ARG A 1000 17.01 19.22 -59.85
CA ARG A 1000 16.14 18.28 -59.10
C ARG A 1000 15.70 18.89 -57.74
N PRO A 1001 14.54 18.56 -57.14
CA PRO A 1001 14.27 18.94 -55.74
C PRO A 1001 15.26 18.27 -54.76
N LEU A 1002 15.35 18.77 -53.52
CA LEU A 1002 16.06 18.08 -52.43
C LEU A 1002 15.20 16.91 -51.93
N SER A 1003 15.79 15.74 -51.76
CA SER A 1003 15.19 14.57 -51.11
C SER A 1003 14.92 14.83 -49.61
N GLY A 1004 14.04 14.04 -48.97
CA GLY A 1004 13.68 14.25 -47.56
C GLY A 1004 14.88 14.25 -46.61
N PHE A 1005 15.88 13.38 -46.83
CA PHE A 1005 17.12 13.37 -46.06
C PHE A 1005 17.98 14.62 -46.34
N GLU A 1006 18.16 15.02 -47.61
CA GLU A 1006 18.87 16.26 -47.97
C GLU A 1006 18.20 17.51 -47.35
N GLN A 1007 16.86 17.53 -47.25
CA GLN A 1007 16.11 18.61 -46.57
C GLN A 1007 16.32 18.60 -45.05
N ALA A 1008 16.35 17.42 -44.41
CA ALA A 1008 16.60 17.31 -42.97
C ALA A 1008 18.03 17.75 -42.60
N VAL A 1009 19.03 17.38 -43.42
CA VAL A 1009 20.41 17.86 -43.30
C VAL A 1009 20.47 19.40 -43.40
N ASP A 1010 19.77 20.00 -44.38
CA ASP A 1010 19.76 21.46 -44.53
C ASP A 1010 19.05 22.19 -43.38
N ARG A 1011 17.99 21.60 -42.79
CA ARG A 1011 17.31 22.12 -41.61
C ARG A 1011 18.21 22.07 -40.38
N TYR A 1012 18.86 20.93 -40.14
CA TYR A 1012 19.81 20.76 -39.04
C TYR A 1012 20.96 21.78 -39.12
N ALA A 1013 21.55 21.92 -40.32
CA ALA A 1013 22.64 22.85 -40.55
C ALA A 1013 22.21 24.33 -40.38
N ARG A 1014 20.98 24.69 -40.75
CA ARG A 1014 20.43 26.04 -40.48
C ARG A 1014 20.30 26.33 -38.98
N ALA A 1015 19.73 25.40 -38.21
CA ALA A 1015 19.61 25.57 -36.76
C ALA A 1015 20.98 25.64 -36.08
N HIS A 1016 21.94 24.82 -36.53
CA HIS A 1016 23.33 24.87 -36.05
C HIS A 1016 23.99 26.21 -36.35
N HIS A 1017 23.84 26.74 -37.57
CA HIS A 1017 24.40 28.05 -37.95
C HIS A 1017 23.78 29.22 -37.17
N ALA A 1018 22.49 29.16 -36.85
CA ALA A 1018 21.82 30.18 -36.05
C ALA A 1018 22.37 30.27 -34.62
N ILE A 1019 22.72 29.13 -34.02
CA ILE A 1019 23.36 29.06 -32.69
C ILE A 1019 24.82 29.51 -32.77
N GLU A 1020 25.59 28.99 -33.74
CA GLU A 1020 26.99 29.38 -33.99
C GLU A 1020 27.13 30.90 -34.16
N ARG A 1021 26.22 31.53 -34.91
CA ARG A 1021 26.21 32.98 -35.11
C ARG A 1021 26.03 33.73 -33.79
N GLN A 1022 25.03 33.37 -32.98
CA GLN A 1022 24.85 34.01 -31.67
C GLN A 1022 26.08 33.86 -30.77
N MET A 1023 26.68 32.67 -30.72
CA MET A 1023 27.87 32.43 -29.91
C MET A 1023 29.07 33.26 -30.39
N ARG A 1024 29.23 33.42 -31.71
CA ARG A 1024 30.27 34.24 -32.35
C ARG A 1024 30.04 35.75 -32.11
N ASP A 1025 28.78 36.18 -32.08
CA ASP A 1025 28.37 37.55 -31.77
C ASP A 1025 28.36 37.86 -30.26
N GLY A 1026 28.74 36.89 -29.40
CA GLY A 1026 28.79 37.04 -27.94
C GLY A 1026 27.42 37.02 -27.24
N LEU A 1027 26.36 36.60 -27.94
CA LEU A 1027 24.98 36.63 -27.47
C LEU A 1027 24.53 35.29 -26.84
N PRO A 1028 23.67 35.31 -25.81
CA PRO A 1028 23.19 34.10 -25.16
C PRO A 1028 22.25 33.30 -26.08
N VAL A 1029 22.57 32.01 -26.27
CA VAL A 1029 21.79 31.09 -27.12
C VAL A 1029 20.38 30.91 -26.57
N LEU A 1030 19.36 31.42 -27.29
CA LEU A 1030 17.97 31.40 -26.84
C LEU A 1030 17.40 29.99 -26.80
N GLU A 1031 16.45 29.76 -25.89
CA GLU A 1031 15.87 28.43 -25.67
C GLU A 1031 15.18 27.88 -26.93
N GLY A 1032 14.40 28.70 -27.63
CA GLY A 1032 13.72 28.31 -28.88
C GLY A 1032 14.68 27.81 -29.96
N GLN A 1033 15.92 28.35 -30.04
CA GLN A 1033 16.92 27.86 -30.98
C GLN A 1033 17.53 26.52 -30.54
N ARG A 1034 17.70 26.29 -29.23
CA ARG A 1034 18.12 24.98 -28.69
C ARG A 1034 17.05 23.91 -28.96
N GLN A 1035 15.78 24.26 -28.76
CA GLN A 1035 14.63 23.42 -29.11
C GLN A 1035 14.58 23.16 -30.62
N GLU A 1036 14.80 24.17 -31.47
CA GLU A 1036 14.83 24.00 -32.93
C GLU A 1036 15.97 23.07 -33.38
N LEU A 1037 17.20 23.24 -32.88
CA LEU A 1037 18.30 22.34 -33.21
C LEU A 1037 18.02 20.90 -32.73
N HIS A 1038 17.43 20.73 -31.55
CA HIS A 1038 17.04 19.40 -31.07
C HIS A 1038 15.99 18.75 -31.98
N GLN A 1039 14.92 19.47 -32.34
CA GLN A 1039 13.87 18.99 -33.23
C GLN A 1039 14.38 18.72 -34.66
N ALA A 1040 15.26 19.56 -35.19
CA ALA A 1040 15.92 19.32 -36.47
C ALA A 1040 16.82 18.07 -36.42
N GLY A 1041 17.47 17.80 -35.28
CA GLY A 1041 18.23 16.58 -35.04
C GLY A 1041 17.35 15.33 -35.02
N LEU A 1042 16.20 15.37 -34.32
CA LEU A 1042 15.24 14.27 -34.30
C LEU A 1042 14.68 13.94 -35.69
N VAL A 1043 14.32 14.95 -36.49
CA VAL A 1043 13.86 14.74 -37.88
C VAL A 1043 14.97 14.18 -38.78
N LEU A 1044 16.22 14.58 -38.55
CA LEU A 1044 17.38 14.05 -39.28
C LEU A 1044 17.67 12.58 -38.91
N ASP A 1045 17.63 12.23 -37.63
CA ASP A 1045 17.84 10.85 -37.16
C ASP A 1045 16.67 9.93 -37.53
N GLN A 1046 15.43 10.45 -37.63
CA GLN A 1046 14.30 9.71 -38.23
C GLN A 1046 14.54 9.40 -39.72
N ALA A 1047 15.15 10.32 -40.48
CA ALA A 1047 15.46 10.11 -41.89
C ALA A 1047 16.67 9.17 -42.12
N ARG A 1048 17.62 9.12 -41.18
CA ARG A 1048 18.75 8.18 -41.16
C ARG A 1048 19.30 8.09 -39.71
N PRO A 1049 19.11 6.98 -38.97
CA PRO A 1049 19.53 6.90 -37.57
C PRO A 1049 21.02 7.22 -37.35
N GLY A 1050 21.30 8.08 -36.35
CA GLY A 1050 22.63 8.54 -36.00
C GLY A 1050 23.23 9.58 -36.94
N ALA A 1051 22.47 10.10 -37.91
CA ALA A 1051 22.91 11.15 -38.82
C ALA A 1051 23.26 12.47 -38.11
N ALA A 1052 22.52 12.88 -37.08
CA ALA A 1052 22.83 14.12 -36.35
C ALA A 1052 24.18 14.01 -35.61
N ALA A 1053 24.43 12.89 -34.93
CA ALA A 1053 25.71 12.60 -34.30
C ALA A 1053 26.86 12.50 -35.32
N LEU A 1054 26.60 11.91 -36.49
CA LEU A 1054 27.59 11.78 -37.56
C LEU A 1054 27.97 13.13 -38.19
N ILE A 1055 27.04 14.09 -38.32
CA ILE A 1055 27.37 15.47 -38.73
C ILE A 1055 28.27 16.15 -37.70
N VAL A 1056 27.96 16.04 -36.41
CA VAL A 1056 28.78 16.66 -35.33
C VAL A 1056 30.18 16.04 -35.28
N SER A 1057 30.29 14.72 -35.48
CA SER A 1057 31.59 14.03 -35.54
C SER A 1057 32.38 14.42 -36.80
N ALA A 1058 31.73 14.49 -37.97
CA ALA A 1058 32.36 14.95 -39.20
C ALA A 1058 32.86 16.39 -39.08
N ALA A 1059 32.05 17.30 -38.57
CA ALA A 1059 32.42 18.70 -38.36
C ALA A 1059 33.60 18.90 -37.40
N ARG A 1060 33.82 17.97 -36.45
CA ARG A 1060 34.98 18.01 -35.54
C ARG A 1060 36.28 17.61 -36.22
N HIS A 1061 36.24 16.69 -37.18
CA HIS A 1061 37.44 16.08 -37.77
C HIS A 1061 37.70 16.49 -39.23
N ASP A 1062 36.74 17.13 -39.90
CA ASP A 1062 36.82 17.60 -41.28
C ASP A 1062 36.51 19.12 -41.37
N PRO A 1063 37.54 19.96 -41.59
CA PRO A 1063 37.37 21.40 -41.75
C PRO A 1063 36.48 21.84 -42.92
N GLU A 1064 36.32 21.01 -43.97
CA GLU A 1064 35.35 21.31 -45.03
C GLU A 1064 33.91 21.18 -44.51
N THR A 1065 33.64 20.16 -43.70
CA THR A 1065 32.32 19.94 -43.09
C THR A 1065 31.98 21.01 -42.06
N ALA A 1066 32.96 21.44 -41.25
CA ALA A 1066 32.81 22.57 -40.33
C ALA A 1066 32.39 23.86 -41.06
N ARG A 1067 33.12 24.21 -42.13
CA ARG A 1067 32.79 25.36 -43.00
C ARG A 1067 31.46 25.18 -43.74
N ALA A 1068 31.10 23.96 -44.12
CA ALA A 1068 29.82 23.71 -44.78
C ALA A 1068 28.62 23.99 -43.86
N LEU A 1069 28.74 23.74 -42.56
CA LEU A 1069 27.71 24.09 -41.58
C LEU A 1069 27.50 25.60 -41.43
N THR A 1070 28.57 26.41 -41.46
CA THR A 1070 28.48 27.86 -41.15
C THR A 1070 28.52 28.80 -42.36
N ASP A 1071 29.30 28.46 -43.39
CA ASP A 1071 29.70 29.42 -44.44
C ASP A 1071 29.03 29.13 -45.79
N LEU A 1072 28.50 27.91 -45.98
CA LEU A 1072 27.79 27.50 -47.19
C LEU A 1072 26.25 27.54 -47.00
N SER A 1073 25.51 27.53 -48.10
CA SER A 1073 24.05 27.51 -48.08
C SER A 1073 23.43 26.62 -49.16
N GLY A 1074 22.15 26.26 -48.95
CA GLY A 1074 21.38 25.45 -49.89
C GLY A 1074 22.04 24.11 -50.25
N ARG A 1075 21.94 23.70 -51.52
CA ARG A 1075 22.42 22.39 -51.97
C ARG A 1075 23.92 22.19 -51.80
N GLU A 1076 24.71 23.25 -51.88
CA GLU A 1076 26.17 23.17 -51.80
C GLU A 1076 26.63 22.84 -50.38
N ARG A 1077 25.98 23.47 -49.38
CA ARG A 1077 26.07 23.05 -47.97
C ARG A 1077 25.70 21.58 -47.78
N VAL A 1078 24.53 21.17 -48.26
CA VAL A 1078 24.05 19.78 -48.08
C VAL A 1078 25.01 18.78 -48.72
N GLY A 1079 25.46 19.03 -49.95
CA GLY A 1079 26.39 18.16 -50.67
C GLY A 1079 27.72 18.00 -49.93
N GLN A 1080 28.28 19.09 -49.41
CA GLN A 1080 29.53 19.03 -48.64
C GLN A 1080 29.34 18.36 -47.27
N ILE A 1081 28.23 18.62 -46.56
CA ILE A 1081 27.93 17.93 -45.29
C ILE A 1081 27.75 16.43 -45.51
N VAL A 1082 27.00 16.00 -46.54
CA VAL A 1082 26.80 14.57 -46.82
C VAL A 1082 28.10 13.89 -47.25
N ALA A 1083 28.92 14.55 -48.09
CA ALA A 1083 30.27 14.06 -48.41
C ALA A 1083 31.14 13.93 -47.15
N GLY A 1084 31.05 14.90 -46.23
CA GLY A 1084 31.65 14.88 -44.91
C GLY A 1084 31.21 13.70 -44.04
N MET A 1085 29.89 13.45 -43.97
CA MET A 1085 29.31 12.31 -43.24
C MET A 1085 29.77 10.97 -43.80
N ASP A 1086 29.90 10.84 -45.13
CA ASP A 1086 30.35 9.60 -45.76
C ASP A 1086 31.88 9.42 -45.62
N ARG A 1087 32.68 10.50 -45.66
CA ARG A 1087 34.11 10.50 -45.27
C ARG A 1087 34.29 10.07 -43.82
N GLU A 1088 33.51 10.66 -42.91
CA GLU A 1088 33.56 10.35 -41.48
C GLU A 1088 33.09 8.92 -41.18
N ARG A 1089 32.09 8.42 -41.90
CA ARG A 1089 31.64 7.02 -41.82
C ARG A 1089 32.73 6.05 -42.28
N ALA A 1090 33.48 6.39 -43.33
CA ALA A 1090 34.63 5.59 -43.77
C ALA A 1090 35.80 5.67 -42.76
N ALA A 1091 36.07 6.84 -42.18
CA ALA A 1091 37.08 7.02 -41.14
C ALA A 1091 36.74 6.22 -39.87
N LEU A 1092 35.48 6.29 -39.41
CA LEU A 1092 35.01 5.53 -38.25
C LEU A 1092 34.89 4.01 -38.52
N ALA A 1093 34.98 3.54 -39.76
CA ALA A 1093 35.06 2.11 -40.05
C ALA A 1093 36.43 1.50 -39.66
N ASP A 1094 37.51 2.29 -39.73
CA ASP A 1094 38.86 1.85 -39.36
C ASP A 1094 39.04 1.84 -37.82
N PRO A 1095 39.32 0.67 -37.19
CA PRO A 1095 39.55 0.59 -35.74
C PRO A 1095 40.74 1.42 -35.26
N ASN A 1096 41.75 1.65 -36.09
CA ASN A 1096 42.91 2.48 -35.74
C ASN A 1096 42.49 3.94 -35.59
N VAL A 1097 41.70 4.47 -36.53
CA VAL A 1097 41.19 5.84 -36.48
C VAL A 1097 40.23 6.04 -35.32
N ARG A 1098 39.41 5.02 -34.98
CA ARG A 1098 38.60 5.04 -33.75
C ARG A 1098 39.48 5.08 -32.49
N ALA A 1099 40.54 4.26 -32.42
CA ALA A 1099 41.47 4.23 -31.29
C ALA A 1099 42.28 5.54 -31.15
N ASP A 1100 42.82 6.11 -32.23
CA ASP A 1100 43.57 7.37 -32.22
C ASP A 1100 42.72 8.54 -31.71
N ARG A 1101 41.47 8.66 -32.20
CA ARG A 1101 40.54 9.71 -31.74
C ARG A 1101 40.15 9.52 -30.28
N LEU A 1102 40.03 8.27 -29.82
CA LEU A 1102 39.73 7.96 -28.42
C LEU A 1102 40.91 8.33 -27.50
N ILE A 1103 42.14 7.95 -27.87
CA ILE A 1103 43.37 8.29 -27.15
C ILE A 1103 43.56 9.81 -27.12
N GLY A 1104 43.37 10.50 -28.25
CA GLY A 1104 43.44 11.96 -28.34
C GLY A 1104 42.44 12.66 -27.42
N CYS A 1105 41.16 12.27 -27.47
CA CYS A 1105 40.12 12.85 -26.61
C CYS A 1105 40.37 12.57 -25.11
N TRP A 1106 40.88 11.38 -24.77
CA TRP A 1106 41.33 11.07 -23.41
C TRP A 1106 42.49 11.98 -22.96
N GLN A 1107 43.49 12.20 -23.82
CA GLN A 1107 44.63 13.08 -23.53
C GLN A 1107 44.22 14.56 -23.39
N GLU A 1108 43.24 15.03 -24.15
CA GLU A 1108 42.70 16.40 -24.03
C GLU A 1108 41.98 16.58 -22.69
N LEU A 1109 41.04 15.69 -22.35
CA LEU A 1109 40.35 15.73 -21.06
C LEU A 1109 41.32 15.51 -19.88
N HIS A 1110 42.37 14.71 -20.04
CA HIS A 1110 43.41 14.56 -19.02
C HIS A 1110 44.20 15.86 -18.79
N LYS A 1111 44.51 16.62 -19.86
CA LYS A 1111 45.14 17.95 -19.76
C LYS A 1111 44.19 18.97 -19.11
N GLU A 1112 42.91 18.96 -19.49
CA GLU A 1112 41.89 19.83 -18.87
C GLU A 1112 41.73 19.52 -17.37
N ARG A 1113 41.68 18.23 -17.00
CA ARG A 1113 41.67 17.75 -15.61
C ARG A 1113 42.90 18.23 -14.83
N GLN A 1114 44.08 18.23 -15.44
CA GLN A 1114 45.33 18.74 -14.84
C GLN A 1114 45.35 20.28 -14.72
N ALA A 1115 44.72 21.00 -15.66
CA ALA A 1115 44.57 22.45 -15.63
C ALA A 1115 43.57 22.96 -14.57
N LEU A 1116 42.87 22.05 -13.87
CA LEU A 1116 41.90 22.35 -12.80
C LEU A 1116 42.40 21.88 -11.41
N PRO A 1117 43.49 22.43 -10.84
CA PRO A 1117 44.03 22.03 -9.53
C PRO A 1117 43.24 22.61 -8.34
N GLY A 1118 43.32 21.96 -7.17
CA GLY A 1118 42.72 22.43 -5.91
C GLY A 1118 41.20 22.22 -5.77
N TRP A 1119 40.65 22.49 -4.58
CA TRP A 1119 39.24 22.18 -4.24
C TRP A 1119 38.22 23.10 -4.95
N ARG A 1120 38.59 24.35 -5.26
CA ARG A 1120 37.68 25.33 -5.89
C ARG A 1120 37.23 24.96 -7.31
N HIS A 1121 37.86 23.96 -7.92
CA HIS A 1121 37.52 23.46 -9.25
C HIS A 1121 36.99 22.02 -9.22
N GLU A 1122 36.60 21.50 -8.06
CA GLU A 1122 36.15 20.11 -7.89
C GLU A 1122 34.88 19.77 -8.70
N GLU A 1123 33.89 20.67 -8.77
CA GLU A 1123 32.68 20.49 -9.59
C GLU A 1123 33.03 20.42 -11.10
N ALA A 1124 33.95 21.27 -11.56
CA ALA A 1124 34.46 21.25 -12.93
C ALA A 1124 35.31 20.00 -13.24
N ARG A 1125 36.21 19.61 -12.32
CA ARG A 1125 37.04 18.40 -12.48
C ARG A 1125 36.18 17.13 -12.47
N SER A 1126 35.16 17.07 -11.61
CA SER A 1126 34.21 15.95 -11.56
C SER A 1126 33.42 15.80 -12.87
N LYS A 1127 33.08 16.93 -13.52
CA LYS A 1127 32.46 16.94 -14.86
C LYS A 1127 33.40 16.36 -15.93
N VAL A 1128 34.65 16.82 -15.97
CA VAL A 1128 35.70 16.29 -16.88
C VAL A 1128 35.94 14.80 -16.63
N GLU A 1129 36.08 14.37 -15.37
CA GLU A 1129 36.21 12.95 -15.03
C GLU A 1129 34.97 12.12 -15.40
N GLY A 1130 33.77 12.71 -15.34
CA GLY A 1130 32.54 12.09 -15.84
C GLY A 1130 32.61 11.79 -17.34
N GLN A 1131 33.10 12.75 -18.13
CA GLN A 1131 33.34 12.56 -19.57
C GLN A 1131 34.43 11.52 -19.84
N MET A 1132 35.50 11.49 -19.03
CA MET A 1132 36.54 10.46 -19.12
C MET A 1132 35.99 9.05 -18.81
N ARG A 1133 35.15 8.88 -17.78
CA ARG A 1133 34.48 7.58 -17.51
C ARG A 1133 33.58 7.14 -18.67
N GLN A 1134 32.87 8.07 -19.32
CA GLN A 1134 32.09 7.77 -20.53
C GLN A 1134 32.98 7.26 -21.69
N ILE A 1135 34.20 7.78 -21.84
CA ILE A 1135 35.17 7.29 -22.84
C ILE A 1135 35.74 5.92 -22.47
N ALA A 1136 35.95 5.62 -21.19
CA ALA A 1136 36.33 4.26 -20.78
C ALA A 1136 35.22 3.25 -21.13
N GLY A 1137 33.96 3.58 -20.83
CA GLY A 1137 32.79 2.72 -21.09
C GLY A 1137 32.41 2.52 -22.57
N THR A 1138 32.99 3.26 -23.52
CA THR A 1138 32.83 2.96 -24.96
C THR A 1138 33.82 1.90 -25.45
N ILE A 1139 34.98 1.73 -24.80
CA ILE A 1139 35.98 0.71 -25.17
C ILE A 1139 35.44 -0.70 -24.95
N GLU A 1140 34.71 -0.94 -23.85
CA GLU A 1140 34.10 -2.24 -23.53
C GLU A 1140 33.09 -2.72 -24.58
N ARG A 1141 32.69 -1.84 -25.51
CA ARG A 1141 31.72 -2.12 -26.58
C ARG A 1141 32.37 -2.28 -27.96
N ASP A 1142 33.69 -2.09 -28.07
CA ASP A 1142 34.46 -2.30 -29.31
C ASP A 1142 35.77 -3.07 -29.01
N PRO A 1143 35.73 -4.41 -29.09
CA PRO A 1143 36.90 -5.25 -28.80
C PRO A 1143 38.10 -5.03 -29.74
N GLN A 1144 37.89 -4.47 -30.94
CA GLN A 1144 38.99 -4.15 -31.86
C GLN A 1144 39.74 -2.90 -31.39
N VAL A 1145 38.99 -1.86 -31.00
CA VAL A 1145 39.55 -0.66 -30.38
C VAL A 1145 40.19 -1.00 -29.03
N GLU A 1146 39.59 -1.88 -28.21
CA GLU A 1146 40.21 -2.30 -26.95
C GLU A 1146 41.62 -2.87 -27.15
N SER A 1147 41.84 -3.75 -28.14
CA SER A 1147 43.17 -4.33 -28.38
C SER A 1147 44.19 -3.25 -28.74
N ILE A 1148 43.86 -2.34 -29.65
CA ILE A 1148 44.76 -1.29 -30.14
C ILE A 1148 45.08 -0.28 -29.01
N VAL A 1149 44.08 0.08 -28.22
CA VAL A 1149 44.22 0.99 -27.06
C VAL A 1149 45.01 0.33 -25.92
N ARG A 1150 44.91 -0.99 -25.74
CA ARG A 1150 45.68 -1.76 -24.76
C ARG A 1150 47.16 -1.83 -25.13
N ASP A 1151 47.50 -2.05 -26.40
CA ASP A 1151 48.90 -2.02 -26.87
C ASP A 1151 49.53 -0.63 -26.73
N ARG A 1152 48.71 0.43 -26.81
CA ARG A 1152 49.09 1.85 -26.64
C ARG A 1152 48.81 2.42 -25.24
N ALA A 1153 48.61 1.57 -24.23
CA ALA A 1153 48.21 1.98 -22.87
C ALA A 1153 49.07 3.08 -22.23
N LYS A 1154 50.36 3.18 -22.58
CA LYS A 1154 51.27 4.25 -22.12
C LYS A 1154 50.82 5.66 -22.54
N GLU A 1155 50.15 5.79 -23.68
CA GLU A 1155 49.59 7.05 -24.18
C GLU A 1155 48.36 7.52 -23.39
N LEU A 1156 47.80 6.66 -22.53
CA LEU A 1156 46.68 6.97 -21.63
C LEU A 1156 47.13 7.32 -20.20
N GLY A 1157 48.43 7.16 -19.89
CA GLY A 1157 49.03 7.28 -18.55
C GLY A 1157 49.47 5.93 -17.94
N ILE A 1158 48.91 4.81 -18.43
CA ILE A 1158 49.06 3.50 -17.81
C ILE A 1158 50.47 2.94 -18.08
N ALA A 1159 51.35 3.04 -17.07
CA ALA A 1159 52.76 2.66 -17.18
C ALA A 1159 53.00 1.14 -17.46
N SER A 1160 52.10 0.28 -16.96
CA SER A 1160 52.15 -1.18 -17.15
C SER A 1160 50.72 -1.77 -17.17
N PRO A 1161 50.15 -2.08 -18.34
CA PRO A 1161 48.82 -2.69 -18.42
C PRO A 1161 48.83 -4.14 -17.92
N GLN A 1162 47.82 -4.51 -17.12
CA GLN A 1162 47.60 -5.87 -16.65
C GLN A 1162 46.88 -6.69 -17.75
N PRO A 1163 47.43 -7.83 -18.20
CA PRO A 1163 46.89 -8.59 -19.33
C PRO A 1163 45.58 -9.33 -19.00
N ASP A 1164 45.34 -9.61 -17.71
CA ASP A 1164 44.15 -10.29 -17.18
C ASP A 1164 42.89 -9.38 -17.09
N ARG A 1165 42.99 -8.10 -17.46
CA ARG A 1165 41.93 -7.10 -17.21
C ARG A 1165 41.65 -6.24 -18.44
N SER A 1166 40.41 -5.77 -18.56
CA SER A 1166 40.07 -4.76 -19.57
C SER A 1166 40.88 -3.48 -19.37
N ILE A 1167 41.19 -2.79 -20.46
CA ILE A 1167 41.88 -1.49 -20.40
C ILE A 1167 40.95 -0.40 -19.84
N ALA A 1168 39.64 -0.48 -20.07
CA ALA A 1168 38.64 0.48 -19.56
C ALA A 1168 38.66 0.54 -18.01
N LEU A 1169 38.58 -0.62 -17.36
CA LEU A 1169 38.67 -0.73 -15.89
C LEU A 1169 40.03 -0.24 -15.34
N GLN A 1170 41.09 -0.26 -16.15
CA GLN A 1170 42.40 0.27 -15.76
C GLN A 1170 42.44 1.80 -15.90
N MET A 1171 41.84 2.35 -16.96
CA MET A 1171 41.67 3.79 -17.16
C MET A 1171 40.82 4.43 -16.05
N GLU A 1172 39.71 3.80 -15.63
CA GLU A 1172 38.92 4.28 -14.48
C GLU A 1172 39.72 4.28 -13.18
N ARG A 1173 40.59 3.28 -12.97
CA ARG A 1173 41.48 3.21 -11.80
C ARG A 1173 42.55 4.30 -11.80
N GLU A 1174 43.02 4.75 -12.96
CA GLU A 1174 43.93 5.91 -13.06
C GLU A 1174 43.21 7.21 -12.65
N LEU A 1175 41.94 7.39 -13.07
CA LEU A 1175 41.10 8.49 -12.58
C LEU A 1175 41.00 8.44 -11.04
N SER A 1176 40.68 7.27 -10.47
CA SER A 1176 40.61 7.09 -9.01
C SER A 1176 41.94 7.36 -8.29
N ARG A 1177 43.08 6.91 -8.85
CA ARG A 1177 44.42 7.09 -8.27
C ARG A 1177 44.88 8.55 -8.19
N GLY A 1178 44.35 9.42 -9.06
CA GLY A 1178 44.66 10.86 -9.05
C GLY A 1178 44.37 11.58 -7.72
N HIS A 1179 43.55 11.00 -6.84
CA HIS A 1179 43.27 11.53 -5.50
C HIS A 1179 44.41 11.31 -4.48
N GLY A 1180 45.48 10.57 -4.82
CA GLY A 1180 46.54 10.20 -3.88
C GLY A 1180 47.87 10.95 -4.00
N ILE A 1181 48.14 11.63 -5.13
CA ILE A 1181 49.49 12.15 -5.44
C ILE A 1181 49.57 13.66 -5.13
N GLY A 1182 49.77 13.96 -3.85
CA GLY A 1182 49.94 15.33 -3.34
C GLY A 1182 50.65 15.42 -1.99
N LEU A 1183 51.45 14.40 -1.63
CA LEU A 1183 52.07 14.25 -0.31
C LEU A 1183 53.55 13.84 -0.34
N GLU A 1184 54.21 13.91 -1.50
CA GLU A 1184 55.67 13.68 -1.64
C GLU A 1184 56.35 14.78 -2.49
N ARG A 1185 56.33 16.02 -1.98
CA ARG A 1185 57.44 17.00 -2.08
C ARG A 1185 57.23 18.20 -1.17
#